data_AF-A0A7X8VWB8-F1
#
_entry.id   AF-A0A7X8VWB8-F1
#
_cell.length_a   1.000
_cell.length_b   1.000
_cell.length_c   1.000
_cell.angle_alpha   90.00
_cell.angle_beta   90.00
_cell.angle_gamma   90.00
#
_symmetry.space_group_name_H-M   'P 1'
#
loop_
_entity.id
_entity.type
_entity.pdbx_description
1 polymer ?
#
loop_
_entity_poly.entity_id
_entity_poly.type
_entity_poly.pdbx_seq_one_letter_code
_entity_poly.pdbx_strand_id
1 'polypeptide(L)'
;MKSFLVVWAVLLSLSCAGDVFLQPLSILPEAVELKCGATVESLPAGLQIVLPKSDGSPETRWPTVTFRLPENAADYDRIVLEMTLTGGVASNFSYIVRDAGNGRFYAACAVESGLQTKYEVEYQRPAVVDAGKLRTFAVYRSNPVHESVFLIHSLSLRSDVPVQAAELSAAYRQAGNIALADRIAALPEQVRSGVLSLSAARVQLQAATQQYDVEKLSQWREQSRVCYPQARFAISAQDGLAKVRPGGEGVLAPVAPGYAVRLARNEREGLQIFVLAPLDTPVQNLSIRTDKFSAADGAELQAPEVAPMGTVTVVSGKGTAARLGDYFDPICEFTNAVPELSPGRIQAFHCRFRTQPDTPPGVYSGHIVLESDNCGSAQIPLAVTVWNFTLPVAATIRTATSVYGSPAMGKHRHAFLTYLLQEYRINPFSIYSDAVYGEPVLPPVEEYLQARKIGLNFLPILYLKLPRQALHSNKGLTPADSKAAWDKLTPEQQRLYPADWKQRYHEILRQRLPELKAAGLMDIAYCYGFDEATPSEWPAIVDLVSGLRREFPELRIISTAGDYSYGADSILNEALDGWIPGISYYSPKDAAAARQRGKEVWYYTAGMTIDNESLADIRASLGSRAYAARVDGWLVWTVSRWGKNQPISTVPATGWNPESYPGSNGGGSYFCMGPAGRFLPTIRAEAIRDGIEDHAYFSLLARALSENLGTLELRQKAAALLQAISPQAGTSADKLRLLRKQTGTLLEELSK
;
A
#
# COMPACT_ATOMS: atom_id res chain seq x y z
N MET A 1 10.34 -29.33 58.96
CA MET A 1 10.46 -28.42 57.80
C MET A 1 9.40 -28.75 56.73
N LYS A 2 8.10 -28.74 57.09
CA LYS A 2 6.98 -29.03 56.19
C LYS A 2 5.92 -27.92 56.18
N SER A 3 6.31 -26.71 56.60
CA SER A 3 5.35 -25.60 56.84
C SER A 3 5.75 -24.29 56.16
N PHE A 4 6.70 -24.33 55.21
CA PHE A 4 7.16 -23.14 54.47
C PHE A 4 6.82 -23.15 52.96
N LEU A 5 6.24 -24.24 52.44
CA LEU A 5 5.97 -24.42 51.00
C LEU A 5 4.49 -24.23 50.59
N VAL A 6 3.59 -23.95 51.53
CA VAL A 6 2.15 -23.77 51.24
C VAL A 6 1.74 -22.28 51.21
N VAL A 7 2.59 -21.38 51.69
CA VAL A 7 2.27 -19.93 51.76
C VAL A 7 2.70 -19.17 50.50
N TRP A 8 3.63 -19.69 49.68
CA TRP A 8 4.00 -19.08 48.40
C TRP A 8 3.10 -19.47 47.21
N ALA A 9 2.30 -20.53 47.33
CA ALA A 9 1.35 -20.95 46.29
C ALA A 9 -0.04 -20.27 46.41
N VAL A 10 -0.29 -19.53 47.49
CA VAL A 10 -1.57 -18.83 47.75
C VAL A 10 -1.41 -17.30 47.71
N LEU A 11 -0.17 -16.78 47.69
CA LEU A 11 0.11 -15.34 47.58
C LEU A 11 0.47 -14.87 46.15
N LEU A 12 0.57 -15.78 45.18
CA LEU A 12 0.67 -15.46 43.75
C LEU A 12 -0.68 -15.59 43.00
N SER A 13 -1.76 -15.92 43.71
CA SER A 13 -3.12 -16.02 43.17
C SER A 13 -4.05 -14.87 43.59
N LEU A 14 -3.54 -13.82 44.24
CA LEU A 14 -4.34 -12.69 44.74
C LEU A 14 -3.86 -11.29 44.30
N SER A 15 -2.99 -11.18 43.30
CA SER A 15 -2.73 -9.88 42.63
C SER A 15 -2.38 -10.04 41.15
N CYS A 16 -3.32 -10.54 40.35
CA CYS A 16 -3.44 -10.30 38.91
C CYS A 16 -4.85 -10.75 38.54
N ALA A 17 -5.85 -9.89 38.73
CA ALA A 17 -7.06 -10.03 37.92
C ALA A 17 -6.58 -9.91 36.46
N GLY A 18 -6.57 -11.02 35.72
CA GLY A 18 -6.18 -10.99 34.31
C GLY A 18 -7.01 -9.91 33.59
N ASP A 19 -6.38 -9.13 32.73
CA ASP A 19 -7.08 -8.11 31.96
C ASP A 19 -8.20 -8.78 31.16
N VAL A 20 -9.47 -8.47 31.46
CA VAL A 20 -10.65 -9.08 30.83
C VAL A 20 -10.66 -8.90 29.30
N PHE A 21 -9.89 -7.94 28.79
CA PHE A 21 -9.73 -7.69 27.35
C PHE A 21 -8.62 -8.52 26.71
N LEU A 22 -7.86 -9.29 27.49
CA LEU A 22 -6.76 -10.12 27.05
C LEU A 22 -6.88 -11.52 27.70
N GLN A 23 -7.22 -12.53 26.91
CA GLN A 23 -7.25 -13.91 27.36
C GLN A 23 -6.01 -14.66 26.86
N PRO A 24 -5.04 -14.98 27.73
CA PRO A 24 -3.89 -15.80 27.36
C PRO A 24 -4.35 -17.19 26.89
N LEU A 25 -3.71 -17.69 25.85
CA LEU A 25 -3.86 -19.06 25.36
C LEU A 25 -2.66 -19.88 25.85
N SER A 26 -2.89 -21.18 26.10
CA SER A 26 -1.82 -22.08 26.52
C SER A 26 -0.81 -22.26 25.39
N ILE A 27 0.47 -22.03 25.70
CA ILE A 27 1.62 -22.31 24.83
C ILE A 27 2.47 -23.45 25.39
N LEU A 28 1.85 -24.38 26.12
CA LEU A 28 2.52 -25.58 26.61
C LEU A 28 2.66 -26.62 25.48
N PRO A 29 3.75 -27.41 25.45
CA PRO A 29 3.95 -28.47 24.45
C PRO A 29 2.77 -29.44 24.31
N GLU A 30 2.11 -29.80 25.41
CA GLU A 30 0.94 -30.69 25.44
C GLU A 30 -0.35 -30.05 24.94
N ALA A 31 -0.40 -28.72 24.82
CA ALA A 31 -1.57 -27.96 24.38
C ALA A 31 -1.58 -27.70 22.87
N VAL A 32 -0.57 -28.16 22.14
CA VAL A 32 -0.41 -27.94 20.70
C VAL A 32 -0.43 -29.25 19.90
N GLU A 33 -0.94 -29.17 18.68
CA GLU A 33 -0.91 -30.29 17.72
C GLU A 33 0.17 -30.03 16.67
N LEU A 34 1.03 -31.02 16.45
CA LEU A 34 2.18 -30.93 15.53
C LEU A 34 1.90 -31.71 14.24
N LYS A 35 2.37 -31.16 13.12
CA LYS A 35 2.34 -31.86 11.81
C LYS A 35 3.63 -31.66 11.05
N CYS A 36 3.90 -32.59 10.15
CA CYS A 36 4.95 -32.52 9.15
C CYS A 36 6.35 -32.26 9.74
N GLY A 37 6.70 -32.98 10.81
CA GLY A 37 8.02 -32.91 11.45
C GLY A 37 8.27 -31.67 12.31
N ALA A 38 7.28 -30.80 12.51
CA ALA A 38 7.41 -29.69 13.45
C ALA A 38 7.66 -30.21 14.87
N THR A 39 8.57 -29.56 15.60
CA THR A 39 8.86 -29.88 17.01
C THR A 39 8.68 -28.66 17.88
N VAL A 40 8.48 -28.88 19.18
CA VAL A 40 8.34 -27.81 20.16
C VAL A 40 9.14 -28.14 21.42
N GLU A 41 9.65 -27.11 22.07
CA GLU A 41 10.39 -27.19 23.32
C GLU A 41 9.99 -26.03 24.23
N SER A 42 9.68 -26.33 25.49
CA SER A 42 9.38 -25.30 26.48
C SER A 42 10.68 -24.70 27.00
N LEU A 43 10.86 -23.39 26.82
CA LEU A 43 11.99 -22.62 27.34
C LEU A 43 11.51 -21.62 28.40
N PRO A 44 12.39 -21.14 29.30
CA PRO A 44 12.02 -20.10 30.26
C PRO A 44 11.43 -18.82 29.64
N ALA A 45 11.81 -18.53 28.39
CA ALA A 45 11.39 -17.34 27.65
C ALA A 45 10.15 -17.55 26.75
N GLY A 46 9.59 -18.77 26.70
CA GLY A 46 8.43 -19.09 25.86
C GLY A 46 8.49 -20.48 25.23
N LEU A 47 7.62 -20.74 24.25
CA LEU A 47 7.59 -21.98 23.49
C LEU A 47 8.48 -21.85 22.25
N GLN A 48 9.59 -22.57 22.21
CA GLN A 48 10.36 -22.71 20.97
C GLN A 48 9.62 -23.66 20.04
N ILE A 49 9.40 -23.24 18.80
CA ILE A 49 8.87 -24.08 17.73
C ILE A 49 9.92 -24.17 16.62
N VAL A 50 10.16 -25.39 16.13
CA VAL A 50 11.04 -25.66 15.00
C VAL A 50 10.20 -26.14 13.84
N LEU A 51 10.24 -25.41 12.74
CA LEU A 51 9.61 -25.78 11.48
C LEU A 51 10.72 -26.23 10.51
N PRO A 52 10.90 -27.54 10.30
CA PRO A 52 12.01 -28.06 9.50
C PRO A 52 11.92 -27.63 8.03
N LYS A 53 13.07 -27.70 7.35
CA LYS A 53 13.13 -27.61 5.88
C LYS A 53 12.30 -28.73 5.25
N SER A 54 11.60 -28.40 4.15
CA SER A 54 10.92 -29.40 3.34
C SER A 54 11.89 -30.08 2.38
N ASP A 55 11.74 -31.39 2.25
CA ASP A 55 12.37 -32.21 1.20
C ASP A 55 11.51 -32.28 -0.07
N GLY A 56 10.39 -31.56 -0.13
CA GLY A 56 9.43 -31.56 -1.23
C GLY A 56 8.38 -32.68 -1.15
N SER A 57 8.46 -33.58 -0.17
CA SER A 57 7.44 -34.62 0.04
C SER A 57 6.18 -34.06 0.72
N PRO A 58 5.01 -34.70 0.54
CA PRO A 58 3.79 -34.32 1.26
C PRO A 58 3.95 -34.32 2.79
N GLU A 59 4.81 -35.19 3.32
CA GLU A 59 5.08 -35.37 4.75
C GLU A 59 5.83 -34.16 5.36
N THR A 60 6.61 -33.41 4.57
CA THR A 60 7.37 -32.23 5.05
C THR A 60 6.86 -30.92 4.46
N ARG A 61 5.78 -30.97 3.67
CA ARG A 61 5.32 -29.83 2.87
C ARG A 61 4.79 -28.66 3.72
N TRP A 62 4.20 -28.96 4.87
CA TRP A 62 3.58 -27.96 5.75
C TRP A 62 3.88 -28.22 7.23
N PRO A 63 5.15 -28.09 7.68
CA PRO A 63 5.46 -28.13 9.11
C PRO A 63 4.60 -27.10 9.83
N THR A 64 3.82 -27.57 10.81
CA THR A 64 2.74 -26.80 11.43
C THR A 64 2.68 -27.07 12.93
N VAL A 65 2.50 -26.00 13.71
CA VAL A 65 2.11 -26.05 15.14
C VAL A 65 0.72 -25.42 15.27
N THR A 66 -0.24 -26.19 15.79
CA THR A 66 -1.65 -25.78 15.91
C THR A 66 -2.05 -25.60 17.38
N PHE A 67 -2.60 -24.43 17.69
CA PHE A 67 -3.16 -24.05 18.98
C PHE A 67 -4.69 -24.19 18.94
N ARG A 68 -5.27 -24.72 20.03
CA ARG A 68 -6.73 -24.76 20.20
C ARG A 68 -7.25 -23.42 20.69
N LEU A 69 -8.33 -22.95 20.06
CA LEU A 69 -9.05 -21.76 20.49
C LEU A 69 -10.20 -22.16 21.43
N PRO A 70 -10.45 -21.37 22.48
CA PRO A 70 -11.56 -21.62 23.41
C PRO A 70 -12.91 -21.28 22.75
N GLU A 71 -14.01 -21.80 23.30
CA GLU A 71 -15.36 -21.59 22.75
C GLU A 71 -15.78 -20.11 22.78
N ASN A 72 -15.29 -19.35 23.77
CA ASN A 72 -15.54 -17.92 23.89
C ASN A 72 -14.64 -17.05 22.99
N ALA A 73 -13.86 -17.63 22.06
CA ALA A 73 -13.03 -16.85 21.15
C ALA A 73 -13.83 -15.84 20.31
N ALA A 74 -15.11 -16.11 20.08
CA ALA A 74 -16.03 -15.20 19.38
C ALA A 74 -16.22 -13.85 20.08
N ASP A 75 -16.02 -13.79 21.40
CA ASP A 75 -16.18 -12.55 22.18
C ASP A 75 -15.05 -11.54 21.90
N TYR A 76 -13.91 -12.02 21.42
CA TYR A 76 -12.71 -11.23 21.13
C TYR A 76 -12.62 -10.83 19.65
N ASP A 77 -11.70 -9.91 19.36
CA ASP A 77 -11.55 -9.29 18.04
C ASP A 77 -10.30 -9.81 17.31
N ARG A 78 -9.25 -10.18 18.06
CA ARG A 78 -7.95 -10.56 17.49
C ARG A 78 -7.29 -11.71 18.22
N ILE A 79 -6.51 -12.49 17.48
CA ILE A 79 -5.47 -13.36 18.05
C ILE A 79 -4.16 -12.56 18.03
N VAL A 80 -3.52 -12.44 19.18
CA VAL A 80 -2.25 -11.73 19.36
C VAL A 80 -1.16 -12.76 19.61
N LEU A 81 -0.15 -12.76 18.74
CA LEU A 81 0.98 -13.68 18.78
C LEU A 81 2.27 -12.86 18.87
N GLU A 82 3.01 -13.00 19.95
CA GLU A 82 4.33 -12.39 20.09
C GLU A 82 5.40 -13.46 19.90
N MET A 83 6.27 -13.26 18.91
CA MET A 83 7.33 -14.22 18.62
C MET A 83 8.61 -13.54 18.12
N THR A 84 9.71 -14.26 18.21
CA THR A 84 11.00 -13.91 17.62
C THR A 84 11.47 -15.04 16.69
N LEU A 85 11.94 -14.72 15.50
CA LEU A 85 12.71 -15.68 14.68
C LEU A 85 14.13 -15.77 15.24
N THR A 86 14.43 -16.85 15.96
CA THR A 86 15.73 -17.07 16.63
C THR A 86 16.70 -17.90 15.79
N GLY A 87 16.21 -18.59 14.75
CA GLY A 87 17.05 -19.32 13.80
C GLY A 87 16.37 -19.47 12.44
N GLY A 88 17.15 -19.48 11.36
CA GLY A 88 16.65 -19.51 9.97
C GLY A 88 16.74 -18.15 9.27
N VAL A 89 16.08 -18.03 8.11
CA VAL A 89 16.17 -16.86 7.22
C VAL A 89 14.96 -15.94 7.37
N ALA A 90 15.22 -14.64 7.56
CA ALA A 90 14.20 -13.60 7.58
C ALA A 90 13.35 -13.67 6.30
N SER A 91 12.04 -13.84 6.47
CA SER A 91 11.10 -14.04 5.36
C SER A 91 9.68 -13.84 5.89
N ASN A 92 8.74 -14.75 5.60
CA ASN A 92 7.40 -14.74 6.21
C ASN A 92 7.13 -16.04 6.97
N PHE A 93 6.46 -16.00 8.11
CA PHE A 93 5.71 -17.17 8.56
C PHE A 93 4.28 -17.11 8.03
N SER A 94 3.60 -18.25 7.98
CA SER A 94 2.19 -18.31 7.63
C SER A 94 1.38 -18.72 8.84
N TYR A 95 0.14 -18.23 8.91
CA TYR A 95 -0.82 -18.70 9.89
C TYR A 95 -2.14 -19.07 9.23
N ILE A 96 -2.91 -19.92 9.91
CA ILE A 96 -4.24 -20.34 9.49
C ILE A 96 -5.20 -20.37 10.68
N VAL A 97 -6.36 -19.78 10.49
CA VAL A 97 -7.49 -19.84 11.43
C VAL A 97 -8.54 -20.78 10.83
N ARG A 98 -9.11 -21.67 11.65
CA ARG A 98 -10.17 -22.60 11.22
C ARG A 98 -11.36 -22.57 12.17
N ASP A 99 -12.55 -22.71 11.61
CA ASP A 99 -13.79 -22.97 12.33
C ASP A 99 -14.19 -24.45 12.28
N ALA A 100 -15.30 -24.80 12.96
CA ALA A 100 -15.86 -26.15 13.00
C ALA A 100 -16.66 -26.56 11.74
N GLY A 101 -17.02 -25.62 10.87
CA GLY A 101 -17.90 -25.78 9.71
C GLY A 101 -17.19 -25.85 8.35
N ASN A 102 -15.87 -26.12 8.34
CA ASN A 102 -14.95 -26.11 7.19
C ASN A 102 -14.44 -24.73 6.73
N GLY A 103 -14.83 -23.65 7.39
CA GLY A 103 -14.28 -22.32 7.10
C GLY A 103 -12.83 -22.24 7.56
N ARG A 104 -12.00 -21.61 6.72
CA ARG A 104 -10.58 -21.39 6.99
C ARG A 104 -10.07 -20.19 6.23
N PHE A 105 -9.20 -19.40 6.84
CA PHE A 105 -8.41 -18.42 6.12
C PHE A 105 -6.95 -18.52 6.54
N TYR A 106 -6.06 -18.22 5.58
CA TYR A 106 -4.63 -18.22 5.78
C TYR A 106 -4.08 -16.85 5.38
N ALA A 107 -2.99 -16.45 6.03
CA ALA A 107 -2.20 -15.29 5.62
C ALA A 107 -0.72 -15.52 5.94
N ALA A 108 0.13 -14.67 5.37
CA ALA A 108 1.56 -14.67 5.62
C ALA A 108 1.97 -13.34 6.25
N CYS A 109 2.82 -13.40 7.27
CA CYS A 109 3.36 -12.26 7.98
C CYS A 109 4.87 -12.23 7.85
N ALA A 110 5.40 -11.05 7.53
CA ALA A 110 6.84 -10.79 7.58
C ALA A 110 7.41 -11.04 8.95
N VAL A 111 8.62 -11.59 8.99
CA VAL A 111 9.37 -11.80 10.22
C VAL A 111 10.83 -11.49 9.99
N GLU A 112 11.33 -10.57 10.80
CA GLU A 112 12.75 -10.20 10.84
C GLU A 112 13.50 -11.09 11.84
N SER A 113 14.75 -11.43 11.49
CA SER A 113 15.60 -12.25 12.36
C SER A 113 15.99 -11.47 13.62
N GLY A 114 15.78 -12.10 14.79
CA GLY A 114 16.14 -11.54 16.10
C GLY A 114 15.23 -10.44 16.62
N LEU A 115 14.21 -10.00 15.88
CA LEU A 115 13.26 -8.99 16.33
C LEU A 115 12.04 -9.64 16.99
N GLN A 116 11.85 -9.39 18.28
CA GLN A 116 10.60 -9.72 18.96
C GLN A 116 9.47 -8.87 18.38
N THR A 117 8.53 -9.54 17.72
CA THR A 117 7.46 -8.88 16.97
C THR A 117 6.10 -9.37 17.45
N LYS A 118 5.18 -8.42 17.58
CA LYS A 118 3.78 -8.66 17.92
C LYS A 118 2.93 -8.70 16.64
N TYR A 119 2.27 -9.82 16.41
CA TYR A 119 1.39 -10.06 15.28
C TYR A 119 -0.07 -10.07 15.75
N GLU A 120 -0.89 -9.23 15.14
CA GLU A 120 -2.30 -9.10 15.48
C GLU A 120 -3.16 -9.61 14.32
N VAL A 121 -3.80 -10.76 14.55
CA VAL A 121 -4.60 -11.48 13.55
C VAL A 121 -6.07 -11.19 13.76
N GLU A 122 -6.66 -10.44 12.85
CA GLU A 122 -8.10 -10.21 12.80
C GLU A 122 -8.78 -11.35 12.00
N TYR A 123 -9.73 -12.02 12.66
CA TYR A 123 -10.39 -13.23 12.16
C TYR A 123 -11.89 -13.07 11.91
N GLN A 124 -12.48 -11.90 12.21
CA GLN A 124 -13.90 -11.64 12.01
C GLN A 124 -14.20 -11.44 10.51
N ARG A 125 -14.37 -12.56 9.80
CA ARG A 125 -14.58 -12.60 8.34
C ARG A 125 -15.80 -13.49 8.03
N PRO A 126 -17.04 -12.98 8.15
CA PRO A 126 -18.25 -13.81 8.09
C PRO A 126 -18.42 -14.63 6.80
N ALA A 127 -17.83 -14.17 5.69
CA ALA A 127 -17.84 -14.87 4.40
C ALA A 127 -16.77 -15.97 4.26
N VAL A 128 -15.84 -16.09 5.20
CA VAL A 128 -14.65 -16.96 5.12
C VAL A 128 -14.53 -17.92 6.31
N VAL A 129 -14.83 -17.43 7.50
CA VAL A 129 -14.85 -18.20 8.75
C VAL A 129 -16.05 -17.76 9.60
N ASP A 130 -16.71 -18.72 10.22
CA ASP A 130 -17.73 -18.47 11.23
C ASP A 130 -17.04 -18.14 12.56
N ALA A 131 -17.00 -16.85 12.91
CA ALA A 131 -16.39 -16.36 14.13
C ALA A 131 -17.01 -16.97 15.40
N GLY A 132 -18.29 -17.40 15.34
CA GLY A 132 -18.97 -18.10 16.44
C GLY A 132 -18.55 -19.56 16.61
N LYS A 133 -17.74 -20.10 15.69
CA LYS A 133 -17.34 -21.52 15.67
C LYS A 133 -15.83 -21.71 15.53
N LEU A 134 -15.02 -20.72 15.91
CA LEU A 134 -13.57 -20.80 15.84
C LEU A 134 -13.05 -21.98 16.67
N ARG A 135 -12.08 -22.71 16.11
CA ARG A 135 -11.53 -23.93 16.71
C ARG A 135 -10.03 -23.92 16.85
N THR A 136 -9.31 -23.50 15.81
CA THR A 136 -7.84 -23.58 15.82
C THR A 136 -7.18 -22.38 15.17
N PHE A 137 -6.00 -22.04 15.69
CA PHE A 137 -5.04 -21.14 15.10
C PHE A 137 -3.73 -21.90 14.92
N ALA A 138 -3.13 -21.89 13.74
CA ALA A 138 -1.87 -22.59 13.52
C ALA A 138 -0.83 -21.71 12.87
N VAL A 139 0.43 -21.88 13.29
CA VAL A 139 1.62 -21.30 12.67
C VAL A 139 2.29 -22.37 11.82
N TYR A 140 2.60 -22.05 10.56
CA TYR A 140 3.19 -23.00 9.63
C TYR A 140 4.08 -22.32 8.60
N ARG A 141 4.84 -23.14 7.86
CA ARG A 141 5.58 -22.72 6.66
C ARG A 141 5.16 -23.58 5.49
N SER A 142 4.92 -22.98 4.33
CA SER A 142 4.59 -23.71 3.11
C SER A 142 5.85 -24.00 2.31
N ASN A 143 6.19 -25.28 2.16
CA ASN A 143 7.38 -25.78 1.45
C ASN A 143 8.68 -25.02 1.83
N PRO A 144 9.04 -24.94 3.13
CA PRO A 144 10.19 -24.16 3.58
C PRO A 144 11.50 -24.66 2.98
N VAL A 145 12.28 -23.75 2.40
CA VAL A 145 13.61 -24.04 1.82
C VAL A 145 14.73 -24.09 2.87
N HIS A 146 14.48 -23.50 4.04
CA HIS A 146 15.34 -23.51 5.22
C HIS A 146 14.51 -23.86 6.45
N GLU A 147 15.14 -24.47 7.44
CA GLU A 147 14.56 -24.59 8.78
C GLU A 147 14.30 -23.19 9.36
N SER A 148 13.25 -23.08 10.18
CA SER A 148 12.92 -21.85 10.89
C SER A 148 12.63 -22.19 12.35
N VAL A 149 13.31 -21.49 13.26
CA VAL A 149 13.16 -21.61 14.70
C VAL A 149 12.52 -20.32 15.19
N PHE A 150 11.31 -20.44 15.75
CA PHE A 150 10.61 -19.31 16.35
C PHE A 150 10.50 -19.53 17.85
N LEU A 151 10.73 -18.48 18.62
CA LEU A 151 10.39 -18.44 20.03
C LEU A 151 9.08 -17.69 20.20
N ILE A 152 8.00 -18.39 20.55
CA ILE A 152 6.70 -17.80 20.87
C ILE A 152 6.74 -17.36 22.33
N HIS A 153 6.73 -16.06 22.55
CA HIS A 153 6.74 -15.46 23.89
C HIS A 153 5.34 -15.44 24.50
N SER A 154 4.32 -15.14 23.70
CA SER A 154 2.93 -15.13 24.16
C SER A 154 1.96 -15.38 23.01
N LEU A 155 0.83 -15.99 23.34
CA LEU A 155 -0.33 -16.14 22.46
C LEU A 155 -1.58 -15.81 23.27
N SER A 156 -2.44 -14.94 22.75
CA SER A 156 -3.64 -14.47 23.45
C SER A 156 -4.76 -14.08 22.51
N LEU A 157 -5.98 -14.00 23.04
CA LEU A 157 -7.09 -13.33 22.40
C LEU A 157 -7.21 -11.92 22.96
N ARG A 158 -7.42 -10.93 22.09
CA ARG A 158 -7.60 -9.53 22.48
C ARG A 158 -8.93 -8.98 21.99
N SER A 159 -9.61 -8.23 22.84
CA SER A 159 -10.72 -7.38 22.42
C SER A 159 -10.27 -5.95 22.19
N ASP A 160 -10.78 -5.36 21.12
CA ASP A 160 -10.56 -3.97 20.77
C ASP A 160 -11.57 -3.02 21.45
N VAL A 161 -12.48 -3.52 22.31
CA VAL A 161 -13.45 -2.71 23.07
C VAL A 161 -12.81 -1.47 23.73
N PRO A 162 -11.67 -1.56 24.45
CA PRO A 162 -11.04 -0.38 25.05
C PRO A 162 -10.58 0.65 24.01
N VAL A 163 -10.00 0.19 22.91
CA VAL A 163 -9.50 1.06 21.83
C VAL A 163 -10.66 1.72 21.11
N GLN A 164 -11.65 0.94 20.69
CA GLN A 164 -12.87 1.44 20.03
C GLN A 164 -13.64 2.42 20.93
N ALA A 165 -13.76 2.13 22.22
CA ALA A 165 -14.38 3.04 23.18
C ALA A 165 -13.60 4.34 23.33
N ALA A 166 -12.27 4.29 23.42
CA ALA A 166 -11.45 5.49 23.51
C ALA A 166 -11.55 6.36 22.25
N GLU A 167 -11.46 5.74 21.06
CA GLU A 167 -11.58 6.43 19.77
C GLU A 167 -12.96 7.07 19.60
N LEU A 168 -14.04 6.31 19.86
CA LEU A 168 -15.40 6.81 19.74
C LEU A 168 -15.72 7.87 20.81
N SER A 169 -15.22 7.70 22.03
CA SER A 169 -15.35 8.72 23.08
C SER A 169 -14.65 10.01 22.68
N ALA A 170 -13.41 9.94 22.17
CA ALA A 170 -12.69 11.09 21.67
C ALA A 170 -13.45 11.79 20.53
N ALA A 171 -14.03 11.02 19.61
CA ALA A 171 -14.85 11.53 18.52
C ALA A 171 -16.10 12.28 19.05
N TYR A 172 -16.84 11.70 20.00
CA TYR A 172 -17.97 12.37 20.65
C TYR A 172 -17.57 13.62 21.44
N ARG A 173 -16.40 13.62 22.11
CA ARG A 173 -15.88 14.83 22.78
C ARG A 173 -15.56 15.93 21.78
N GLN A 174 -14.91 15.59 20.67
CA GLN A 174 -14.60 16.53 19.60
C GLN A 174 -15.89 17.12 18.98
N ALA A 175 -16.95 16.31 18.91
CA ALA A 175 -18.29 16.73 18.49
C ALA A 175 -19.09 17.48 19.58
N GLY A 176 -18.53 17.68 20.78
CA GLY A 176 -19.16 18.38 21.90
C GLY A 176 -20.17 17.58 22.73
N ASN A 177 -20.38 16.29 22.44
CA ASN A 177 -21.32 15.42 23.17
C ASN A 177 -20.64 14.73 24.35
N ILE A 178 -20.33 15.50 25.39
CA ILE A 178 -19.57 15.02 26.57
C ILE A 178 -20.29 13.88 27.30
N ALA A 179 -21.61 13.94 27.45
CA ALA A 179 -22.38 12.92 28.18
C ALA A 179 -22.33 11.54 27.50
N LEU A 180 -22.42 11.49 26.16
CA LEU A 180 -22.27 10.22 25.44
C LEU A 180 -20.81 9.78 25.42
N ALA A 181 -19.85 10.71 25.27
CA ALA A 181 -18.44 10.40 25.37
C ALA A 181 -18.06 9.75 26.71
N ASP A 182 -18.59 10.25 27.83
CA ASP A 182 -18.34 9.71 29.17
C ASP A 182 -18.98 8.32 29.33
N ARG A 183 -20.20 8.12 28.80
CA ARG A 183 -20.84 6.79 28.79
C ARG A 183 -20.03 5.76 28.01
N ILE A 184 -19.52 6.12 26.83
CA ILE A 184 -18.69 5.25 26.02
C ILE A 184 -17.34 4.98 26.69
N ALA A 185 -16.70 6.00 27.27
CA ALA A 185 -15.45 5.85 28.02
C ALA A 185 -15.60 4.94 29.25
N ALA A 186 -16.80 4.82 29.82
CA ALA A 186 -17.07 3.95 30.95
C ALA A 186 -17.26 2.47 30.58
N LEU A 187 -17.50 2.14 29.30
CA LEU A 187 -17.76 0.75 28.87
C LEU A 187 -16.64 -0.21 29.25
N PRO A 188 -15.35 0.10 29.06
CA PRO A 188 -14.29 -0.82 29.45
C PRO A 188 -14.28 -1.11 30.95
N GLU A 189 -14.59 -0.12 31.79
CA GLU A 189 -14.62 -0.33 33.24
C GLU A 189 -15.84 -1.15 33.67
N GLN A 190 -16.99 -0.99 33.01
CA GLN A 190 -18.17 -1.82 33.25
C GLN A 190 -17.92 -3.30 32.91
N VAL A 191 -17.08 -3.58 31.90
CA VAL A 191 -16.65 -4.94 31.58
C VAL A 191 -15.69 -5.47 32.64
N ARG A 192 -14.70 -4.66 33.08
CA ARG A 192 -13.78 -5.06 34.17
C ARG A 192 -14.50 -5.35 35.49
N SER A 193 -15.54 -4.59 35.81
CA SER A 193 -16.34 -4.76 37.02
C SER A 193 -17.40 -5.87 36.91
N GLY A 194 -17.53 -6.54 35.76
CA GLY A 194 -18.53 -7.59 35.51
C GLY A 194 -19.97 -7.08 35.37
N VAL A 195 -20.18 -5.76 35.28
CA VAL A 195 -21.50 -5.15 35.05
C VAL A 195 -21.99 -5.42 33.62
N LEU A 196 -21.06 -5.50 32.67
CA LEU A 196 -21.34 -5.73 31.26
C LEU A 196 -20.48 -6.89 30.74
N SER A 197 -21.06 -7.80 29.94
CA SER A 197 -20.25 -8.78 29.23
C SER A 197 -19.47 -8.11 28.08
N LEU A 198 -18.37 -8.73 27.67
CA LEU A 198 -17.58 -8.24 26.54
C LEU A 198 -18.43 -8.15 25.25
N SER A 199 -19.25 -9.17 24.99
CA SER A 199 -20.19 -9.20 23.87
C SER A 199 -21.24 -8.08 23.92
N ALA A 200 -21.79 -7.78 25.09
CA ALA A 200 -22.75 -6.69 25.25
C ALA A 200 -22.10 -5.31 25.08
N ALA A 201 -20.86 -5.13 25.55
CA ALA A 201 -20.09 -3.90 25.32
C ALA A 201 -19.85 -3.63 23.83
N ARG A 202 -19.54 -4.68 23.05
CA ARG A 202 -19.37 -4.58 21.59
C ARG A 202 -20.66 -4.17 20.89
N VAL A 203 -21.81 -4.75 21.27
CA VAL A 203 -23.12 -4.35 20.72
C VAL A 203 -23.41 -2.88 21.03
N GLN A 204 -23.16 -2.43 22.27
CA GLN A 204 -23.34 -1.03 22.63
C GLN A 204 -22.41 -0.08 21.86
N LEU A 205 -21.13 -0.44 21.70
CA LEU A 205 -20.19 0.32 20.88
C LEU A 205 -20.63 0.42 19.43
N GLN A 206 -21.11 -0.68 18.84
CA GLN A 206 -21.61 -0.69 17.48
C GLN A 206 -22.83 0.23 17.31
N ALA A 207 -23.80 0.14 18.22
CA ALA A 207 -24.97 1.02 18.20
C ALA A 207 -24.59 2.50 18.37
N ALA A 208 -23.67 2.80 19.30
CA ALA A 208 -23.17 4.15 19.52
C ALA A 208 -22.35 4.68 18.32
N THR A 209 -21.64 3.82 17.60
CA THR A 209 -20.94 4.19 16.36
C THR A 209 -21.93 4.56 15.27
N GLN A 210 -22.99 3.76 15.08
CA GLN A 210 -24.06 4.07 14.13
C GLN A 210 -24.77 5.38 14.47
N GLN A 211 -25.05 5.62 15.75
CA GLN A 211 -25.62 6.88 16.21
C GLN A 211 -24.68 8.07 15.93
N TYR A 212 -23.38 7.91 16.20
CA TYR A 212 -22.37 8.93 15.92
C TYR A 212 -22.34 9.29 14.44
N ASP A 213 -22.41 8.27 13.56
CA ASP A 213 -22.43 8.46 12.12
C ASP A 213 -23.65 9.25 11.63
N VAL A 214 -24.80 9.17 12.31
CA VAL A 214 -25.97 9.99 12.02
C VAL A 214 -25.81 11.41 12.57
N GLU A 215 -25.39 11.54 13.84
CA GLU A 215 -25.21 12.84 14.51
C GLU A 215 -24.16 13.71 13.80
N LYS A 216 -23.03 13.13 13.39
CA LYS A 216 -21.96 13.86 12.69
C LYS A 216 -22.45 14.48 11.38
N LEU A 217 -23.29 13.76 10.61
CA LEU A 217 -23.84 14.28 9.36
C LEU A 217 -24.85 15.41 9.61
N SER A 218 -25.60 15.36 10.71
CA SER A 218 -26.46 16.46 11.13
C SER A 218 -25.65 17.71 11.49
N GLN A 219 -24.62 17.55 12.32
CA GLN A 219 -23.71 18.65 12.69
C GLN A 219 -23.05 19.27 11.47
N TRP A 220 -22.66 18.45 10.48
CA TRP A 220 -22.08 18.92 9.24
C TRP A 220 -23.04 19.81 8.44
N ARG A 221 -24.32 19.45 8.38
CA ARG A 221 -25.36 20.30 7.76
C ARG A 221 -25.49 21.64 8.47
N GLU A 222 -25.50 21.63 9.79
CA GLU A 222 -25.60 22.86 10.58
C GLU A 222 -24.39 23.78 10.37
N GLN A 223 -23.18 23.24 10.48
CA GLN A 223 -21.93 23.98 10.28
C GLN A 223 -21.81 24.51 8.83
N SER A 224 -22.18 23.69 7.85
CA SER A 224 -22.19 24.11 6.45
C SER A 224 -23.19 25.22 6.18
N ARG A 225 -24.37 25.20 6.80
CA ARG A 225 -25.37 26.26 6.63
C ARG A 225 -24.88 27.61 7.16
N VAL A 226 -24.01 27.62 8.17
CA VAL A 226 -23.37 28.83 8.68
C VAL A 226 -22.36 29.40 7.68
N CYS A 227 -21.53 28.54 7.08
CA CYS A 227 -20.49 28.98 6.14
C CYS A 227 -21.04 29.27 4.73
N TYR A 228 -22.04 28.51 4.30
CA TYR A 228 -22.58 28.50 2.94
C TYR A 228 -24.13 28.54 2.94
N PRO A 229 -24.74 29.64 3.44
CA PRO A 229 -26.20 29.72 3.63
C PRO A 229 -27.01 29.69 2.32
N GLN A 230 -26.36 29.88 1.17
CA GLN A 230 -26.99 29.87 -0.17
C GLN A 230 -27.15 28.45 -0.76
N ALA A 231 -26.53 27.44 -0.14
CA ALA A 231 -26.68 26.04 -0.54
C ALA A 231 -27.57 25.29 0.45
N ARG A 232 -28.54 24.53 -0.07
CA ARG A 232 -29.34 23.58 0.73
C ARG A 232 -28.57 22.30 1.05
N PHE A 233 -27.57 21.95 0.24
CA PHE A 233 -26.65 20.85 0.52
C PHE A 233 -25.52 21.29 1.46
N ALA A 234 -24.94 20.34 2.18
CA ALA A 234 -23.81 20.61 3.08
C ALA A 234 -22.47 20.33 2.39
N ILE A 235 -21.44 21.07 2.77
CA ILE A 235 -20.13 21.07 2.12
C ILE A 235 -19.04 20.99 3.18
N SER A 236 -18.04 20.18 2.92
CA SER A 236 -16.72 20.35 3.52
C SER A 236 -15.65 19.96 2.52
N ALA A 237 -14.42 20.37 2.80
CA ALA A 237 -13.26 19.95 2.07
C ALA A 237 -12.15 19.50 3.02
N GLN A 238 -11.32 18.60 2.55
CA GLN A 238 -10.15 18.08 3.26
C GLN A 238 -9.12 17.62 2.24
N ASP A 239 -7.91 17.31 2.68
CA ASP A 239 -6.84 16.90 1.78
C ASP A 239 -7.16 15.63 0.99
N GLY A 240 -6.34 15.37 -0.03
CA GLY A 240 -6.47 14.22 -0.93
C GLY A 240 -6.44 12.84 -0.26
N LEU A 241 -6.09 12.71 1.02
CA LEU A 241 -5.91 11.41 1.70
C LEU A 241 -7.20 10.89 2.37
N ALA A 242 -8.30 11.63 2.25
CA ALA A 242 -9.60 11.23 2.76
C ALA A 242 -10.16 9.98 2.07
N LYS A 243 -10.71 9.05 2.85
CA LYS A 243 -11.51 7.90 2.36
C LYS A 243 -12.91 7.92 2.98
N VAL A 244 -13.68 8.95 2.61
CA VAL A 244 -15.10 9.04 2.97
C VAL A 244 -15.90 8.17 2.02
N ARG A 245 -16.92 7.47 2.52
CA ARG A 245 -17.80 6.63 1.70
C ARG A 245 -19.09 7.37 1.35
N PRO A 246 -19.79 6.98 0.28
CA PRO A 246 -21.07 7.60 -0.11
C PRO A 246 -22.17 7.56 0.96
N GLY A 247 -22.09 6.65 1.93
CA GLY A 247 -23.01 6.55 3.08
C GLY A 247 -22.61 7.42 4.28
N GLY A 248 -21.47 8.11 4.23
CA GLY A 248 -20.97 8.92 5.33
C GLY A 248 -19.93 8.24 6.23
N GLU A 249 -19.59 6.97 5.99
CA GLU A 249 -18.55 6.30 6.77
C GLU A 249 -17.16 6.91 6.47
N GLY A 250 -16.30 6.96 7.48
CA GLY A 250 -14.98 7.60 7.42
C GLY A 250 -14.91 8.88 8.24
N VAL A 251 -13.73 9.51 8.22
CA VAL A 251 -13.43 10.74 8.96
C VAL A 251 -13.77 11.96 8.10
N LEU A 252 -14.80 12.69 8.52
CA LEU A 252 -15.20 13.97 7.93
C LEU A 252 -14.50 15.11 8.66
N ALA A 253 -13.82 15.98 7.92
CA ALA A 253 -13.25 17.19 8.49
C ALA A 253 -14.35 18.20 8.84
N PRO A 254 -14.17 18.98 9.93
CA PRO A 254 -15.06 20.09 10.26
C PRO A 254 -15.19 21.06 9.09
N VAL A 255 -16.37 21.68 8.95
CA VAL A 255 -16.57 22.72 7.94
C VAL A 255 -15.76 23.95 8.34
N ALA A 256 -15.04 24.52 7.37
CA ALA A 256 -14.26 25.74 7.56
C ALA A 256 -14.75 26.84 6.61
N PRO A 257 -14.59 28.12 6.99
CA PRO A 257 -14.91 29.26 6.11
C PRO A 257 -13.94 29.41 4.94
N GLY A 258 -12.83 28.66 4.93
CA GLY A 258 -11.88 28.61 3.84
C GLY A 258 -10.85 27.50 4.04
N TYR A 259 -10.19 27.12 2.96
CA TYR A 259 -9.24 26.01 2.93
C TYR A 259 -7.87 26.47 2.42
N ALA A 260 -6.85 25.60 2.50
CA ALA A 260 -5.53 25.92 1.96
C ALA A 260 -4.81 24.70 1.36
N VAL A 261 -4.12 24.94 0.23
CA VAL A 261 -3.21 23.99 -0.42
C VAL A 261 -1.80 24.59 -0.47
N ARG A 262 -0.77 23.74 -0.37
CA ARG A 262 0.63 24.16 -0.48
C ARG A 262 1.36 23.21 -1.41
N LEU A 263 2.08 23.74 -2.38
CA LEU A 263 2.85 22.96 -3.35
C LEU A 263 4.08 23.74 -3.82
N ALA A 264 5.11 23.03 -4.22
CA ALA A 264 6.32 23.54 -4.84
C ALA A 264 6.06 23.87 -6.31
N ARG A 265 7.07 24.42 -6.99
CA ARG A 265 7.05 24.50 -8.46
C ARG A 265 7.22 23.11 -9.07
N ASN A 266 6.59 22.89 -10.22
CA ASN A 266 6.56 21.60 -10.91
C ASN A 266 5.95 20.45 -10.07
N GLU A 267 4.94 20.74 -9.26
CA GLU A 267 4.24 19.76 -8.42
C GLU A 267 2.74 19.74 -8.74
N ARG A 268 2.07 18.64 -8.38
CA ARG A 268 0.62 18.59 -8.25
C ARG A 268 0.22 18.30 -6.81
N GLU A 269 -0.78 18.99 -6.30
CA GLU A 269 -1.33 18.73 -4.97
C GLU A 269 -2.82 19.04 -5.00
N GLY A 270 -3.61 18.32 -4.21
CA GLY A 270 -5.06 18.36 -4.32
C GLY A 270 -5.81 18.31 -2.99
N LEU A 271 -7.11 18.47 -3.11
CA LEU A 271 -8.06 18.31 -2.01
C LEU A 271 -9.34 17.65 -2.53
N GLN A 272 -10.06 17.00 -1.61
CA GLN A 272 -11.38 16.44 -1.87
C GLN A 272 -12.44 17.37 -1.29
N ILE A 273 -13.48 17.65 -2.07
CA ILE A 273 -14.68 18.38 -1.65
C ILE A 273 -15.81 17.36 -1.54
N PHE A 274 -16.50 17.36 -0.40
CA PHE A 274 -17.61 16.47 -0.13
C PHE A 274 -18.89 17.28 -0.04
N VAL A 275 -19.91 16.83 -0.77
CA VAL A 275 -21.26 17.40 -0.77
C VAL A 275 -22.23 16.38 -0.20
N LEU A 276 -22.91 16.74 0.89
CA LEU A 276 -23.96 15.93 1.51
C LEU A 276 -25.34 16.48 1.14
N ALA A 277 -26.17 15.65 0.51
CA ALA A 277 -27.51 16.03 0.12
C ALA A 277 -28.43 16.29 1.34
N PRO A 278 -29.46 17.16 1.17
CA PRO A 278 -30.61 17.23 2.07
C PRO A 278 -31.25 15.85 2.27
N LEU A 279 -31.97 15.67 3.38
CA LEU A 279 -32.67 14.41 3.67
C LEU A 279 -33.96 14.22 2.88
N ASP A 280 -34.54 15.32 2.40
CA ASP A 280 -35.89 15.41 1.84
C ASP A 280 -35.92 15.66 0.33
N THR A 281 -34.80 16.09 -0.26
CA THR A 281 -34.73 16.52 -1.66
C THR A 281 -33.47 15.99 -2.34
N PRO A 282 -33.56 15.34 -3.51
CA PRO A 282 -32.38 15.00 -4.30
C PRO A 282 -31.75 16.27 -4.89
N VAL A 283 -30.42 16.32 -4.96
CA VAL A 283 -29.70 17.45 -5.58
C VAL A 283 -29.56 17.15 -7.07
N GLN A 284 -30.13 18.01 -7.91
CA GLN A 284 -30.14 17.85 -9.37
C GLN A 284 -29.03 18.68 -10.02
N ASN A 285 -28.36 18.11 -11.01
CA ASN A 285 -27.27 18.69 -11.81
C ASN A 285 -26.21 19.42 -10.96
N LEU A 286 -25.69 18.75 -9.93
CA LEU A 286 -24.66 19.32 -9.07
C LEU A 286 -23.35 19.43 -9.84
N SER A 287 -22.91 20.65 -10.14
CA SER A 287 -21.71 20.95 -10.90
C SER A 287 -20.61 21.58 -10.04
N ILE A 288 -19.36 21.35 -10.41
CA ILE A 288 -18.17 21.99 -9.83
C ILE A 288 -17.44 22.81 -10.90
N ARG A 289 -16.93 23.97 -10.49
CA ARG A 289 -16.01 24.80 -11.28
C ARG A 289 -15.05 25.56 -10.36
N THR A 290 -14.05 26.21 -10.94
CA THR A 290 -13.13 27.09 -10.23
C THR A 290 -13.19 28.49 -10.81
N ASP A 291 -13.09 29.48 -9.93
CA ASP A 291 -12.76 30.84 -10.35
C ASP A 291 -11.25 30.98 -10.55
N LYS A 292 -10.82 32.15 -11.04
CA LYS A 292 -9.39 32.46 -11.14
C LYS A 292 -8.72 32.49 -9.78
N PHE A 293 -7.47 32.01 -9.72
CA PHE A 293 -6.61 32.09 -8.56
C PHE A 293 -5.50 33.10 -8.83
N SER A 294 -5.53 34.23 -8.11
CA SER A 294 -4.61 35.36 -8.34
C SER A 294 -3.80 35.69 -7.09
N ALA A 295 -2.55 36.07 -7.29
CA ALA A 295 -1.68 36.66 -6.27
C ALA A 295 -1.90 38.17 -6.17
N ALA A 296 -1.37 38.78 -5.11
CA ALA A 296 -1.52 40.21 -4.82
C ALA A 296 -0.88 41.13 -5.89
N ASP A 297 0.13 40.63 -6.61
CA ASP A 297 0.80 41.32 -7.73
C ASP A 297 0.13 41.09 -9.09
N GLY A 298 -0.99 40.34 -9.12
CA GLY A 298 -1.74 40.03 -10.33
C GLY A 298 -1.30 38.76 -11.06
N ALA A 299 -0.29 38.03 -10.58
CA ALA A 299 0.05 36.72 -11.15
C ALA A 299 -1.13 35.75 -11.02
N GLU A 300 -1.40 34.94 -12.04
CA GLU A 300 -2.50 33.97 -12.06
C GLU A 300 -1.94 32.53 -12.10
N LEU A 301 -2.58 31.61 -11.36
CA LEU A 301 -2.31 30.17 -11.52
C LEU A 301 -3.04 29.62 -12.74
N GLN A 302 -2.51 28.51 -13.27
CA GLN A 302 -3.27 27.65 -14.16
C GLN A 302 -4.58 27.23 -13.48
N ALA A 303 -5.67 27.23 -14.25
CA ALA A 303 -6.99 26.83 -13.74
C ALA A 303 -6.91 25.43 -13.10
N PRO A 304 -7.35 25.26 -11.84
CA PRO A 304 -7.34 23.96 -11.19
C PRO A 304 -8.29 22.98 -11.88
N GLU A 305 -7.88 21.72 -11.92
CA GLU A 305 -8.65 20.65 -12.53
C GLU A 305 -9.66 20.12 -11.50
N VAL A 306 -10.95 20.14 -11.85
CA VAL A 306 -12.04 19.68 -10.98
C VAL A 306 -12.89 18.64 -11.67
N ALA A 307 -13.26 17.59 -10.93
CA ALA A 307 -14.11 16.53 -11.44
C ALA A 307 -14.83 15.80 -10.30
N PRO A 308 -16.03 15.25 -10.54
CA PRO A 308 -16.67 14.35 -9.59
C PRO A 308 -15.88 13.04 -9.48
N MET A 309 -15.83 12.50 -8.27
CA MET A 309 -15.30 11.16 -8.02
C MET A 309 -16.43 10.15 -8.19
N GLY A 310 -16.24 9.21 -9.11
CA GLY A 310 -17.17 8.13 -9.37
C GLY A 310 -17.14 7.07 -8.27
N THR A 311 -18.25 6.35 -8.13
CA THR A 311 -18.40 5.24 -7.19
C THR A 311 -18.18 3.89 -7.86
N VAL A 312 -17.55 2.98 -7.10
CA VAL A 312 -17.40 1.56 -7.41
C VAL A 312 -17.88 0.73 -6.22
N THR A 313 -18.43 -0.46 -6.48
CA THR A 313 -18.98 -1.33 -5.43
C THR A 313 -18.05 -2.51 -5.20
N VAL A 314 -17.54 -2.63 -3.98
CA VAL A 314 -16.73 -3.77 -3.52
C VAL A 314 -17.67 -4.86 -2.99
N VAL A 315 -17.67 -6.03 -3.64
CA VAL A 315 -18.56 -7.17 -3.30
C VAL A 315 -17.83 -8.34 -2.64
N SER A 316 -16.50 -8.38 -2.72
CA SER A 316 -15.62 -9.38 -2.12
C SER A 316 -14.30 -8.71 -1.69
N GLY A 317 -13.57 -9.28 -0.73
CA GLY A 317 -12.27 -8.73 -0.29
C GLY A 317 -11.41 -9.74 0.47
N LYS A 318 -10.07 -9.63 0.31
CA LYS A 318 -9.07 -10.50 0.97
C LYS A 318 -8.48 -9.91 2.26
N GLY A 319 -8.59 -8.60 2.47
CA GLY A 319 -8.08 -7.91 3.66
C GLY A 319 -9.03 -8.02 4.86
N THR A 320 -8.51 -7.86 6.08
CA THR A 320 -9.36 -7.81 7.30
C THR A 320 -10.04 -6.44 7.43
N ALA A 321 -9.39 -5.38 6.98
CA ALA A 321 -9.93 -4.02 6.92
C ALA A 321 -10.94 -3.79 5.78
N ALA A 322 -11.06 -4.74 4.85
CA ALA A 322 -11.89 -4.62 3.65
C ALA A 322 -13.38 -4.56 4.00
N ARG A 323 -14.00 -3.38 3.89
CA ARG A 323 -15.45 -3.22 4.02
C ARG A 323 -16.12 -3.37 2.66
N LEU A 324 -17.22 -4.12 2.60
CA LEU A 324 -18.04 -4.24 1.39
C LEU A 324 -18.89 -2.99 1.16
N GLY A 325 -19.32 -2.78 -0.09
CA GLY A 325 -20.21 -1.69 -0.51
C GLY A 325 -19.48 -0.62 -1.34
N ASP A 326 -20.06 0.58 -1.38
CA ASP A 326 -19.62 1.64 -2.30
C ASP A 326 -18.38 2.39 -1.78
N TYR A 327 -17.50 2.76 -2.70
CA TYR A 327 -16.33 3.61 -2.48
C TYR A 327 -16.24 4.64 -3.60
N PHE A 328 -15.78 5.85 -3.28
CA PHE A 328 -15.25 6.73 -4.31
C PHE A 328 -13.86 6.27 -4.70
N ASP A 329 -13.57 6.18 -6.00
CA ASP A 329 -12.21 5.84 -6.46
C ASP A 329 -11.83 6.53 -7.78
N PRO A 330 -12.50 6.33 -8.93
CA PRO A 330 -12.12 7.00 -10.18
C PRO A 330 -12.48 8.49 -10.15
N ILE A 331 -11.60 9.34 -10.67
CA ILE A 331 -11.84 10.76 -10.87
C ILE A 331 -12.36 10.95 -12.30
N CYS A 332 -13.64 11.29 -12.43
CA CYS A 332 -14.37 11.27 -13.71
C CYS A 332 -14.18 12.58 -14.51
N GLU A 333 -12.94 12.86 -14.92
CA GLU A 333 -12.52 14.09 -15.64
C GLU A 333 -13.15 14.31 -17.04
N PHE A 334 -14.12 13.49 -17.45
CA PHE A 334 -14.93 13.73 -18.65
C PHE A 334 -16.16 14.60 -18.38
N THR A 335 -16.47 14.88 -17.13
CA THR A 335 -17.60 15.71 -16.70
C THR A 335 -17.19 16.53 -15.48
N ASN A 336 -17.88 17.64 -15.25
CA ASN A 336 -17.77 18.45 -14.04
C ASN A 336 -19.08 18.44 -13.23
N ALA A 337 -20.07 17.63 -13.62
CA ALA A 337 -21.38 17.59 -13.00
C ALA A 337 -21.84 16.16 -12.70
N VAL A 338 -22.66 16.05 -11.66
CA VAL A 338 -23.39 14.85 -11.27
C VAL A 338 -24.88 15.09 -11.52
N PRO A 339 -25.53 14.30 -12.40
CA PRO A 339 -26.93 14.52 -12.77
C PRO A 339 -27.87 14.50 -11.57
N GLU A 340 -27.67 13.56 -10.66
CA GLU A 340 -28.47 13.44 -9.45
C GLU A 340 -27.62 12.91 -8.29
N LEU A 341 -27.76 13.53 -7.12
CA LEU A 341 -27.31 13.01 -5.84
C LEU A 341 -28.52 12.73 -4.95
N SER A 342 -28.69 11.46 -4.57
CA SER A 342 -29.83 11.01 -3.77
C SER A 342 -29.85 11.63 -2.37
N PRO A 343 -31.04 11.81 -1.76
CA PRO A 343 -31.16 12.40 -0.43
C PRO A 343 -30.31 11.68 0.62
N GLY A 344 -29.67 12.46 1.50
CA GLY A 344 -28.82 11.96 2.59
C GLY A 344 -27.52 11.28 2.17
N ARG A 345 -27.20 11.19 0.88
CA ARG A 345 -25.94 10.63 0.37
C ARG A 345 -24.88 11.70 0.20
N ILE A 346 -23.63 11.27 0.22
CA ILE A 346 -22.47 12.10 -0.09
C ILE A 346 -22.08 11.90 -1.56
N GLN A 347 -21.64 12.98 -2.21
CA GLN A 347 -20.86 13.00 -3.44
C GLN A 347 -19.48 13.62 -3.15
N ALA A 348 -18.41 13.01 -3.66
CA ALA A 348 -17.07 13.59 -3.58
C ALA A 348 -16.64 14.21 -4.92
N PHE A 349 -15.87 15.28 -4.86
CA PHE A 349 -15.22 15.92 -6.00
C PHE A 349 -13.73 16.04 -5.70
N HIS A 350 -12.89 15.87 -6.71
CA HIS A 350 -11.47 16.12 -6.61
C HIS A 350 -11.15 17.49 -7.20
N CYS A 351 -10.28 18.25 -6.54
CA CYS A 351 -9.71 19.49 -7.06
C CYS A 351 -8.18 19.41 -7.00
N ARG A 352 -7.53 19.50 -8.17
CA ARG A 352 -6.08 19.36 -8.33
C ARG A 352 -5.47 20.67 -8.80
N PHE A 353 -4.45 21.12 -8.08
CA PHE A 353 -3.60 22.25 -8.47
C PHE A 353 -2.35 21.71 -9.16
N ARG A 354 -1.86 22.45 -10.17
CA ARG A 354 -0.63 22.15 -10.90
C ARG A 354 0.20 23.41 -11.01
N THR A 355 1.49 23.31 -10.68
CA THR A 355 2.48 24.35 -10.96
C THR A 355 3.43 23.89 -12.06
N GLN A 356 3.99 24.86 -12.77
CA GLN A 356 5.08 24.68 -13.72
C GLN A 356 6.42 25.01 -13.05
N PRO A 357 7.57 24.60 -13.64
CA PRO A 357 8.89 24.92 -13.09
C PRO A 357 9.16 26.42 -12.89
N ASP A 358 8.48 27.28 -13.63
CA ASP A 358 8.61 28.74 -13.64
C ASP A 358 7.44 29.46 -12.95
N THR A 359 6.47 28.75 -12.36
CA THR A 359 5.34 29.39 -11.67
C THR A 359 5.85 30.30 -10.55
N PRO A 360 5.44 31.59 -10.51
CA PRO A 360 5.90 32.52 -9.48
C PRO A 360 5.53 32.00 -8.07
N PRO A 361 6.46 32.07 -7.10
CA PRO A 361 6.19 31.66 -5.74
C PRO A 361 5.27 32.70 -5.09
N GLY A 362 4.46 32.30 -4.12
CA GLY A 362 3.57 33.23 -3.43
C GLY A 362 2.25 32.61 -3.00
N VAL A 363 1.35 33.46 -2.53
CA VAL A 363 0.01 33.07 -2.10
C VAL A 363 -1.00 33.58 -3.12
N TYR A 364 -1.77 32.64 -3.66
CA TYR A 364 -2.86 32.89 -4.60
C TYR A 364 -4.19 32.64 -3.90
N SER A 365 -5.20 33.44 -4.18
CA SER A 365 -6.54 33.30 -3.61
C SER A 365 -7.59 33.19 -4.71
N GLY A 366 -8.59 32.35 -4.48
CA GLY A 366 -9.70 32.10 -5.40
C GLY A 366 -10.80 31.30 -4.73
N HIS A 367 -11.77 30.84 -5.53
CA HIS A 367 -12.91 30.06 -5.04
C HIS A 367 -13.09 28.78 -5.86
N ILE A 368 -13.53 27.73 -5.18
CA ILE A 368 -14.19 26.59 -5.81
C ILE A 368 -15.70 26.84 -5.73
N VAL A 369 -16.42 26.66 -6.83
CA VAL A 369 -17.85 26.92 -6.88
C VAL A 369 -18.61 25.62 -7.13
N LEU A 370 -19.62 25.37 -6.29
CA LEU A 370 -20.58 24.29 -6.44
C LEU A 370 -21.96 24.88 -6.71
N GLU A 371 -22.65 24.40 -7.74
CA GLU A 371 -23.94 24.90 -8.19
C GLU A 371 -24.88 23.72 -8.50
N SER A 372 -26.16 23.85 -8.13
CA SER A 372 -27.23 22.89 -8.42
C SER A 372 -28.48 23.63 -8.89
N ASP A 373 -29.23 22.99 -9.79
CA ASP A 373 -30.48 23.52 -10.35
C ASP A 373 -31.56 23.79 -9.28
N ASN A 374 -31.59 23.00 -8.20
CA ASN A 374 -32.68 23.02 -7.21
C ASN A 374 -32.23 23.20 -5.76
N CYS A 375 -30.93 23.17 -5.48
CA CYS A 375 -30.39 23.27 -4.12
C CYS A 375 -29.39 24.42 -3.93
N GLY A 376 -29.32 25.36 -4.87
CA GLY A 376 -28.56 26.60 -4.74
C GLY A 376 -27.08 26.45 -5.06
N SER A 377 -26.26 27.36 -4.51
CA SER A 377 -24.83 27.45 -4.83
C SER A 377 -23.98 27.76 -3.61
N ALA A 378 -22.70 27.43 -3.69
CA ALA A 378 -21.71 27.76 -2.68
C ALA A 378 -20.37 28.12 -3.33
N GLN A 379 -19.73 29.15 -2.80
CA GLN A 379 -18.37 29.55 -3.14
C GLN A 379 -17.48 29.24 -1.95
N ILE A 380 -16.48 28.39 -2.17
CA ILE A 380 -15.57 27.88 -1.15
C ILE A 380 -14.24 28.64 -1.29
N PRO A 381 -13.90 29.55 -0.35
CA PRO A 381 -12.65 30.29 -0.41
C PRO A 381 -11.44 29.36 -0.23
N LEU A 382 -10.41 29.58 -1.04
CA LEU A 382 -9.19 28.77 -1.00
C LEU A 382 -7.94 29.62 -1.19
N ALA A 383 -6.93 29.36 -0.35
CA ALA A 383 -5.59 29.91 -0.50
C ALA A 383 -4.60 28.83 -1.00
N VAL A 384 -3.84 29.14 -2.04
CA VAL A 384 -2.82 28.25 -2.61
C VAL A 384 -1.45 28.88 -2.42
N THR A 385 -0.57 28.23 -1.66
CA THR A 385 0.82 28.66 -1.49
C THR A 385 1.73 27.91 -2.45
N VAL A 386 2.42 28.63 -3.33
CA VAL A 386 3.49 28.10 -4.18
C VAL A 386 4.84 28.38 -3.50
N TRP A 387 5.54 27.32 -3.08
CA TRP A 387 6.89 27.43 -2.51
C TRP A 387 7.93 27.77 -3.58
N ASN A 388 9.00 28.45 -3.17
CA ASN A 388 10.12 28.92 -3.97
C ASN A 388 11.23 27.86 -4.16
N PHE A 389 10.86 26.61 -4.31
CA PHE A 389 11.76 25.56 -4.81
C PHE A 389 11.04 24.72 -5.86
N THR A 390 11.81 24.02 -6.68
CA THR A 390 11.28 23.30 -7.85
C THR A 390 11.56 21.82 -7.73
N LEU A 391 10.54 21.00 -7.89
CA LEU A 391 10.72 19.56 -7.97
C LEU A 391 11.40 19.16 -9.29
N PRO A 392 12.33 18.20 -9.28
CA PRO A 392 12.98 17.73 -10.50
C PRO A 392 11.96 17.15 -11.48
N VAL A 393 12.26 17.18 -12.78
CA VAL A 393 11.39 16.57 -13.81
C VAL A 393 11.36 15.04 -13.68
N ALA A 394 12.53 14.41 -13.50
CA ALA A 394 12.61 12.99 -13.18
C ALA A 394 12.28 12.75 -11.71
N ALA A 395 11.54 11.68 -11.42
CA ALA A 395 11.33 11.23 -10.04
C ALA A 395 12.68 10.95 -9.36
N THR A 396 12.77 11.22 -8.07
CA THR A 396 13.97 10.89 -7.26
C THR A 396 14.01 9.41 -6.85
N ILE A 397 12.83 8.77 -6.78
CA ILE A 397 12.70 7.32 -6.66
C ILE A 397 12.48 6.71 -8.05
N ARG A 398 13.11 5.57 -8.34
CA ARG A 398 12.83 4.82 -9.58
C ARG A 398 11.53 4.08 -9.45
N THR A 399 10.72 4.09 -10.50
CA THR A 399 9.49 3.28 -10.58
C THR A 399 9.60 2.26 -11.71
N ALA A 400 9.06 1.06 -11.52
CA ALA A 400 8.96 0.04 -12.55
C ALA A 400 7.54 -0.54 -12.57
N THR A 401 6.96 -0.73 -13.76
CA THR A 401 5.62 -1.30 -13.88
C THR A 401 5.38 -2.05 -15.19
N SER A 402 4.14 -2.44 -15.45
CA SER A 402 3.66 -2.79 -16.77
C SER A 402 2.35 -2.11 -17.08
N VAL A 403 2.08 -1.97 -18.38
CA VAL A 403 0.78 -1.56 -18.92
C VAL A 403 0.19 -2.72 -19.68
N TYR A 404 -0.77 -3.38 -19.05
CA TYR A 404 -1.52 -4.48 -19.64
C TYR A 404 -2.57 -3.94 -20.62
N GLY A 405 -2.65 -4.59 -21.78
CA GLY A 405 -3.70 -4.33 -22.74
C GLY A 405 -5.07 -4.72 -22.19
N SER A 406 -6.10 -4.05 -22.69
CA SER A 406 -7.50 -4.38 -22.43
C SER A 406 -8.37 -3.90 -23.60
N PRO A 407 -9.60 -4.43 -23.75
CA PRO A 407 -10.54 -3.92 -24.75
C PRO A 407 -10.79 -2.41 -24.61
N ALA A 408 -10.90 -1.91 -23.38
CA ALA A 408 -11.09 -0.47 -23.14
C ALA A 408 -9.87 0.37 -23.53
N MET A 409 -8.65 -0.15 -23.39
CA MET A 409 -7.44 0.59 -23.76
C MET A 409 -7.32 0.78 -25.27
N GLY A 410 -7.66 -0.25 -26.05
CA GLY A 410 -7.62 -0.21 -27.51
C GLY A 410 -6.33 0.40 -28.07
N LYS A 411 -6.47 1.35 -28.99
CA LYS A 411 -5.34 2.06 -29.64
C LYS A 411 -4.62 3.09 -28.76
N HIS A 412 -5.12 3.36 -27.56
CA HIS A 412 -4.64 4.47 -26.72
C HIS A 412 -3.43 4.11 -25.85
N ARG A 413 -2.89 2.89 -25.96
CA ARG A 413 -1.82 2.39 -25.11
C ARG A 413 -0.59 3.30 -25.10
N HIS A 414 -0.07 3.71 -26.26
CA HIS A 414 1.13 4.56 -26.31
C HIS A 414 0.91 5.94 -25.68
N ALA A 415 -0.25 6.54 -25.90
CA ALA A 415 -0.64 7.79 -25.24
C ALA A 415 -0.74 7.61 -23.72
N PHE A 416 -1.20 6.44 -23.25
CA PHE A 416 -1.25 6.13 -21.82
C PHE A 416 0.15 5.99 -21.21
N LEU A 417 1.12 5.40 -21.92
CA LEU A 417 2.51 5.35 -21.48
C LEU A 417 3.07 6.76 -21.24
N THR A 418 2.84 7.66 -22.20
CA THR A 418 3.28 9.05 -22.10
C THR A 418 2.58 9.77 -20.93
N TYR A 419 1.28 9.57 -20.77
CA TYR A 419 0.50 10.13 -19.66
C TYR A 419 1.02 9.70 -18.29
N LEU A 420 1.34 8.42 -18.08
CA LEU A 420 1.91 7.92 -16.83
C LEU A 420 3.22 8.63 -16.46
N LEU A 421 4.09 8.85 -17.44
CA LEU A 421 5.37 9.51 -17.21
C LEU A 421 5.21 11.02 -16.93
N GLN A 422 4.45 11.72 -17.76
CA GLN A 422 4.29 13.18 -17.69
C GLN A 422 3.43 13.65 -16.52
N GLU A 423 2.36 12.91 -16.22
CA GLU A 423 1.35 13.33 -15.26
C GLU A 423 1.51 12.66 -13.89
N TYR A 424 2.14 11.48 -13.83
CA TYR A 424 2.28 10.70 -12.59
C TYR A 424 3.73 10.33 -12.24
N ARG A 425 4.71 10.67 -13.09
CA ARG A 425 6.14 10.37 -12.87
C ARG A 425 6.41 8.86 -12.71
N ILE A 426 5.56 8.03 -13.33
CA ILE A 426 5.68 6.57 -13.36
C ILE A 426 6.35 6.15 -14.67
N ASN A 427 7.46 5.41 -14.61
CA ASN A 427 8.11 4.91 -15.81
C ASN A 427 7.22 3.85 -16.46
N PRO A 428 6.76 4.05 -17.71
CA PRO A 428 5.62 3.31 -18.24
C PRO A 428 6.00 1.98 -18.91
N PHE A 429 7.28 1.64 -18.96
CA PHE A 429 7.76 0.50 -19.74
C PHE A 429 7.41 -0.83 -19.10
N SER A 430 6.96 -1.79 -19.90
CA SER A 430 6.65 -3.13 -19.40
C SER A 430 7.92 -3.86 -18.97
N ILE A 431 7.97 -4.23 -17.69
CA ILE A 431 8.96 -5.16 -17.16
C ILE A 431 8.94 -6.54 -17.85
N TYR A 432 7.85 -6.89 -18.55
CA TYR A 432 7.69 -8.18 -19.26
C TYR A 432 7.88 -8.11 -20.78
N SER A 433 8.29 -6.97 -21.34
CA SER A 433 8.53 -6.82 -22.80
C SER A 433 7.29 -7.08 -23.69
N ASP A 434 6.10 -6.62 -23.28
CA ASP A 434 4.80 -6.69 -23.98
C ASP A 434 4.16 -8.08 -24.17
N ALA A 435 4.91 -9.16 -23.96
CA ALA A 435 4.35 -10.50 -23.92
C ALA A 435 4.99 -11.28 -22.77
N VAL A 436 4.20 -11.55 -21.73
CA VAL A 436 4.58 -12.34 -20.53
C VAL A 436 5.24 -13.69 -20.89
N TYR A 437 5.02 -14.18 -22.12
CA TYR A 437 5.65 -15.39 -22.67
C TYR A 437 6.16 -15.27 -24.11
N GLY A 438 6.10 -14.08 -24.72
CA GLY A 438 6.45 -13.87 -26.14
C GLY A 438 7.89 -13.40 -26.34
N GLU A 439 8.14 -12.78 -27.49
CA GLU A 439 9.45 -12.20 -27.82
C GLU A 439 9.63 -10.81 -27.22
N PRO A 440 10.86 -10.43 -26.82
CA PRO A 440 11.13 -9.09 -26.34
C PRO A 440 10.82 -8.04 -27.41
N VAL A 441 9.98 -7.06 -27.07
CA VAL A 441 9.77 -5.86 -27.88
C VAL A 441 10.78 -4.80 -27.48
N LEU A 442 11.52 -4.26 -28.45
CA LEU A 442 12.54 -3.24 -28.24
C LEU A 442 12.12 -1.95 -28.95
N PRO A 443 11.55 -0.96 -28.24
CA PRO A 443 11.26 0.34 -28.80
C PRO A 443 12.53 1.03 -29.37
N PRO A 444 12.38 1.84 -30.43
CA PRO A 444 13.47 2.68 -30.95
C PRO A 444 14.13 3.52 -29.86
N VAL A 445 15.44 3.74 -29.96
CA VAL A 445 16.19 4.52 -28.95
C VAL A 445 15.70 5.96 -28.84
N GLU A 446 15.21 6.52 -29.94
CA GLU A 446 14.64 7.86 -30.01
C GLU A 446 13.44 8.02 -29.06
N GLU A 447 12.60 6.99 -28.91
CA GLU A 447 11.47 7.02 -27.97
C GLU A 447 11.95 7.18 -26.53
N TYR A 448 13.03 6.49 -26.15
CA TYR A 448 13.63 6.62 -24.82
C TYR A 448 14.29 7.97 -24.60
N LEU A 449 14.94 8.52 -25.62
CA LEU A 449 15.51 9.87 -25.55
C LEU A 449 14.42 10.94 -25.37
N GLN A 450 13.27 10.80 -26.03
CA GLN A 450 12.14 11.71 -25.79
C GLN A 450 11.55 11.51 -24.39
N ALA A 451 11.37 10.26 -23.95
CA ALA A 451 10.89 9.95 -22.60
C ALA A 451 11.85 10.48 -21.51
N ARG A 452 13.17 10.46 -21.75
CA ARG A 452 14.19 11.02 -20.83
C ARG A 452 14.02 12.51 -20.58
N LYS A 453 13.64 13.28 -21.60
CA LYS A 453 13.38 14.73 -21.47
C LYS A 453 12.18 15.04 -20.56
N ILE A 454 11.25 14.11 -20.44
CA ILE A 454 10.03 14.26 -19.63
C ILE A 454 10.06 13.42 -18.34
N GLY A 455 11.25 12.93 -17.94
CA GLY A 455 11.46 12.40 -16.58
C GLY A 455 11.74 10.90 -16.49
N LEU A 456 11.93 10.18 -17.60
CA LEU A 456 12.28 8.75 -17.56
C LEU A 456 13.56 8.52 -16.75
N ASN A 457 13.51 7.69 -15.72
CA ASN A 457 14.67 7.36 -14.88
C ASN A 457 14.92 5.85 -14.69
N PHE A 458 14.14 4.99 -15.37
CA PHE A 458 14.30 3.55 -15.39
C PHE A 458 13.89 2.97 -16.75
N LEU A 459 14.75 2.13 -17.32
CA LEU A 459 14.61 1.54 -18.64
C LEU A 459 14.80 0.02 -18.55
N PRO A 460 13.77 -0.81 -18.77
CA PRO A 460 13.97 -2.24 -18.98
C PRO A 460 14.56 -2.48 -20.37
N ILE A 461 15.74 -3.09 -20.43
CA ILE A 461 16.39 -3.51 -21.68
C ILE A 461 15.63 -4.68 -22.28
N LEU A 462 15.42 -5.73 -21.47
CA LEU A 462 14.68 -6.93 -21.83
C LEU A 462 14.28 -7.71 -20.57
N TYR A 463 13.21 -8.52 -20.70
CA TYR A 463 12.81 -9.50 -19.69
C TYR A 463 13.62 -10.80 -19.82
N LEU A 464 14.39 -11.16 -18.79
CA LEU A 464 15.04 -12.46 -18.70
C LEU A 464 14.06 -13.50 -18.15
N LYS A 465 13.57 -14.38 -19.00
CA LYS A 465 12.61 -15.43 -18.64
C LYS A 465 13.16 -16.34 -17.54
N LEU A 466 12.27 -16.88 -16.72
CA LEU A 466 12.64 -18.03 -15.88
C LEU A 466 13.12 -19.20 -16.75
N PRO A 467 14.05 -20.05 -16.26
CA PRO A 467 14.49 -21.23 -17.01
C PRO A 467 13.33 -22.12 -17.48
N ARG A 468 12.33 -22.36 -16.60
CA ARG A 468 11.12 -23.11 -16.94
C ARG A 468 10.27 -22.43 -18.02
N GLN A 469 10.22 -21.09 -18.03
CA GLN A 469 9.50 -20.31 -19.04
C GLN A 469 10.23 -20.35 -20.38
N ALA A 470 11.55 -20.20 -20.38
CA ALA A 470 12.38 -20.30 -21.59
C ALA A 470 12.23 -21.70 -22.23
N LEU A 471 12.29 -22.76 -21.43
CA LEU A 471 12.21 -24.15 -21.90
C LEU A 471 10.88 -24.48 -22.60
N HIS A 472 9.81 -23.81 -22.20
CA HIS A 472 8.45 -24.10 -22.66
C HIS A 472 7.76 -22.93 -23.37
N SER A 473 8.49 -21.85 -23.66
CA SER A 473 7.95 -20.73 -24.43
C SER A 473 7.41 -21.24 -25.78
N ASN A 474 6.25 -20.72 -26.21
CA ASN A 474 5.56 -21.12 -27.43
C ASN A 474 5.04 -22.56 -27.47
N LYS A 475 5.03 -23.28 -26.33
CA LYS A 475 4.44 -24.64 -26.23
C LYS A 475 3.02 -24.68 -25.67
N GLY A 476 2.39 -23.52 -25.43
CA GLY A 476 1.01 -23.41 -24.95
C GLY A 476 0.77 -23.90 -23.52
N LEU A 477 1.82 -24.13 -22.74
CA LEU A 477 1.70 -24.61 -21.35
C LEU A 477 1.23 -23.50 -20.42
N THR A 478 0.37 -23.86 -19.46
CA THR A 478 0.04 -22.98 -18.35
C THR A 478 1.26 -22.80 -17.43
N PRO A 479 1.30 -21.76 -16.57
CA PRO A 479 2.38 -21.60 -15.59
C PRO A 479 2.54 -22.83 -14.67
N ALA A 480 1.43 -23.47 -14.30
CA ALA A 480 1.44 -24.68 -13.47
C ALA A 480 2.03 -25.87 -14.23
N ASP A 481 1.64 -26.07 -15.49
CA ASP A 481 2.17 -27.17 -16.32
C ASP A 481 3.66 -26.97 -16.63
N SER A 482 4.08 -25.72 -16.89
CA SER A 482 5.48 -25.38 -17.07
C SER A 482 6.31 -25.67 -15.82
N LYS A 483 5.76 -25.45 -14.62
CA LYS A 483 6.43 -25.79 -13.36
C LYS A 483 6.50 -27.30 -13.15
N ALA A 484 5.40 -28.01 -13.38
CA ALA A 484 5.36 -29.46 -13.27
C ALA A 484 6.31 -30.16 -14.25
N ALA A 485 6.45 -29.63 -15.47
CA ALA A 485 7.40 -30.13 -16.47
C ALA A 485 8.85 -29.88 -16.05
N TRP A 486 9.15 -28.69 -15.51
CA TRP A 486 10.47 -28.38 -14.94
C TRP A 486 10.83 -29.32 -13.79
N ASP A 487 9.88 -29.60 -12.90
CA ASP A 487 10.09 -30.45 -11.71
C ASP A 487 10.35 -31.92 -12.05
N LYS A 488 10.05 -32.36 -13.29
CA LYS A 488 10.36 -33.71 -13.78
C LYS A 488 11.78 -33.85 -14.33
N LEU A 489 12.49 -32.75 -14.55
CA LEU A 489 13.87 -32.77 -15.03
C LEU A 489 14.81 -33.28 -13.94
N THR A 490 15.92 -33.91 -14.33
CA THR A 490 16.97 -34.28 -13.36
C THR A 490 17.65 -33.02 -12.82
N PRO A 491 18.27 -33.09 -11.61
CA PRO A 491 19.03 -31.96 -11.07
C PRO A 491 20.12 -31.44 -12.02
N GLU A 492 20.75 -32.32 -12.81
CA GLU A 492 21.74 -31.95 -13.83
C GLU A 492 21.12 -31.15 -14.97
N GLN A 493 19.92 -31.51 -15.42
CA GLN A 493 19.19 -30.79 -16.46
C GLN A 493 18.72 -29.42 -15.95
N GLN A 494 18.24 -29.34 -14.71
CA GLN A 494 17.81 -28.08 -14.09
C GLN A 494 18.95 -27.08 -13.88
N ARG A 495 20.21 -27.52 -13.95
CA ARG A 495 21.38 -26.63 -13.86
C ARG A 495 21.66 -25.83 -15.12
N LEU A 496 21.09 -26.22 -16.26
CA LEU A 496 21.40 -25.60 -17.55
C LEU A 496 20.24 -24.74 -18.02
N TYR A 497 20.55 -23.50 -18.41
CA TYR A 497 19.59 -22.66 -19.09
C TYR A 497 19.40 -23.12 -20.55
N PRO A 498 18.18 -23.08 -21.11
CA PRO A 498 17.92 -23.46 -22.50
C PRO A 498 18.84 -22.74 -23.51
N ALA A 499 19.54 -23.53 -24.32
CA ALA A 499 20.61 -23.05 -25.19
C ALA A 499 20.13 -22.10 -26.31
N ASP A 500 18.93 -22.35 -26.83
CA ASP A 500 18.24 -21.50 -27.82
C ASP A 500 18.01 -20.09 -27.26
N TRP A 501 17.52 -19.98 -26.03
CA TRP A 501 17.32 -18.70 -25.38
C TRP A 501 18.63 -18.01 -24.99
N LYS A 502 19.66 -18.76 -24.57
CA LYS A 502 20.99 -18.18 -24.36
C LYS A 502 21.46 -17.47 -25.62
N GLN A 503 21.48 -18.17 -26.75
CA GLN A 503 21.91 -17.60 -28.04
C GLN A 503 21.08 -16.37 -28.39
N ARG A 504 19.76 -16.44 -28.22
CA ARG A 504 18.86 -15.33 -28.53
C ARG A 504 19.12 -14.08 -27.70
N TYR A 505 19.37 -14.22 -26.39
CA TYR A 505 19.72 -13.07 -25.56
C TYR A 505 21.04 -12.43 -26.01
N HIS A 506 22.05 -13.22 -26.36
CA HIS A 506 23.29 -12.69 -26.92
C HIS A 506 23.05 -11.90 -28.21
N GLU A 507 22.25 -12.43 -29.13
CA GLU A 507 21.91 -11.74 -30.39
C GLU A 507 21.20 -10.40 -30.15
N ILE A 508 20.21 -10.39 -29.25
CA ILE A 508 19.47 -9.16 -28.88
C ILE A 508 20.43 -8.14 -28.24
N LEU A 509 21.27 -8.56 -27.30
CA LEU A 509 22.14 -7.66 -26.54
C LEU A 509 23.29 -7.10 -27.39
N ARG A 510 23.83 -7.86 -28.34
CA ARG A 510 24.81 -7.36 -29.33
C ARG A 510 24.29 -6.17 -30.12
N GLN A 511 23.00 -6.18 -30.44
CA GLN A 511 22.36 -5.09 -31.17
C GLN A 511 22.00 -3.95 -30.22
N ARG A 512 21.40 -4.28 -29.07
CA ARG A 512 20.75 -3.29 -28.23
C ARG A 512 21.69 -2.46 -27.37
N LEU A 513 22.71 -3.08 -26.77
CA LEU A 513 23.60 -2.38 -25.83
C LEU A 513 24.42 -1.26 -26.50
N PRO A 514 24.99 -1.45 -27.72
CA PRO A 514 25.66 -0.35 -28.42
C PRO A 514 24.77 0.87 -28.63
N GLU A 515 23.50 0.69 -29.01
CA GLU A 515 22.57 1.79 -29.22
C GLU A 515 22.31 2.57 -27.92
N LEU A 516 22.04 1.86 -26.81
CA LEU A 516 21.81 2.48 -25.50
C LEU A 516 23.06 3.19 -24.95
N LYS A 517 24.25 2.62 -25.20
CA LYS A 517 25.54 3.25 -24.85
C LYS A 517 25.75 4.54 -25.63
N ALA A 518 25.58 4.51 -26.96
CA ALA A 518 25.75 5.68 -27.81
C ALA A 518 24.76 6.81 -27.44
N ALA A 519 23.56 6.44 -26.99
CA ALA A 519 22.54 7.38 -26.52
C ALA A 519 22.71 7.84 -25.06
N GLY A 520 23.70 7.32 -24.33
CA GLY A 520 23.94 7.70 -22.93
C GLY A 520 22.83 7.26 -21.95
N LEU A 521 22.11 6.17 -22.27
CA LEU A 521 20.97 5.68 -21.47
C LEU A 521 21.35 4.53 -20.51
N MET A 522 22.61 4.10 -20.51
CA MET A 522 23.07 2.97 -19.70
C MET A 522 22.97 3.21 -18.19
N ASP A 523 22.92 4.46 -17.73
CA ASP A 523 22.77 4.83 -16.32
C ASP A 523 21.40 4.44 -15.75
N ILE A 524 20.39 4.29 -16.61
CA ILE A 524 19.02 3.89 -16.24
C ILE A 524 18.57 2.55 -16.82
N ALA A 525 19.42 1.88 -17.61
CA ALA A 525 19.11 0.62 -18.26
C ALA A 525 19.34 -0.60 -17.36
N TYR A 526 18.36 -1.50 -17.27
CA TYR A 526 18.40 -2.75 -16.49
C TYR A 526 17.77 -3.89 -17.28
N CYS A 527 18.31 -5.11 -17.19
CA CYS A 527 17.55 -6.31 -17.45
C CYS A 527 16.72 -6.63 -16.20
N TYR A 528 15.41 -6.76 -16.35
CA TYR A 528 14.56 -7.33 -15.30
C TYR A 528 14.31 -8.80 -15.63
N GLY A 529 14.22 -9.68 -14.64
CA GLY A 529 13.86 -11.05 -14.96
C GLY A 529 13.76 -11.99 -13.80
N PHE A 530 13.64 -13.26 -14.15
CA PHE A 530 13.55 -14.40 -13.23
C PHE A 530 12.44 -14.21 -12.20
N ASP A 531 11.27 -13.79 -12.67
CA ASP A 531 10.14 -13.37 -11.83
C ASP A 531 9.75 -14.49 -10.85
N GLU A 532 9.93 -14.24 -9.55
CA GLU A 532 9.68 -15.21 -8.47
C GLU A 532 10.42 -16.56 -8.64
N ALA A 533 11.66 -16.54 -9.14
CA ALA A 533 12.50 -17.72 -9.26
C ALA A 533 12.73 -18.42 -7.90
N THR A 534 12.68 -19.76 -7.93
CA THR A 534 12.88 -20.62 -6.75
C THR A 534 14.28 -21.25 -6.75
N PRO A 535 14.76 -21.80 -5.61
CA PRO A 535 16.10 -22.41 -5.54
C PRO A 535 16.41 -23.47 -6.60
N SER A 536 15.39 -24.20 -7.07
CA SER A 536 15.55 -25.18 -8.16
C SER A 536 16.00 -24.58 -9.50
N GLU A 537 15.83 -23.27 -9.69
CA GLU A 537 16.10 -22.56 -10.94
C GLU A 537 17.38 -21.72 -10.87
N TRP A 538 17.87 -21.42 -9.67
CA TRP A 538 19.02 -20.55 -9.47
C TRP A 538 20.28 -21.02 -10.21
N PRO A 539 20.62 -22.33 -10.28
CA PRO A 539 21.80 -22.76 -11.02
C PRO A 539 21.71 -22.45 -12.53
N ALA A 540 20.54 -22.65 -13.16
CA ALA A 540 20.33 -22.26 -14.56
C ALA A 540 20.38 -20.74 -14.76
N ILE A 541 19.93 -19.95 -13.78
CA ILE A 541 20.07 -18.49 -13.82
C ILE A 541 21.54 -18.09 -13.82
N VAL A 542 22.35 -18.66 -12.91
CA VAL A 542 23.79 -18.42 -12.84
C VAL A 542 24.49 -18.83 -14.15
N ASP A 543 24.12 -19.97 -14.73
CA ASP A 543 24.65 -20.46 -16.01
C ASP A 543 24.35 -19.48 -17.17
N LEU A 544 23.12 -18.97 -17.29
CA LEU A 544 22.80 -17.93 -18.27
C LEU A 544 23.60 -16.66 -18.03
N VAL A 545 23.53 -16.11 -16.82
CA VAL A 545 24.09 -14.78 -16.52
C VAL A 545 25.62 -14.79 -16.63
N SER A 546 26.28 -15.87 -16.23
CA SER A 546 27.73 -16.04 -16.40
C SER A 546 28.14 -16.08 -17.87
N GLY A 547 27.27 -16.58 -18.76
CA GLY A 547 27.46 -16.51 -20.21
C GLY A 547 27.32 -15.08 -20.73
N LEU A 548 26.25 -14.39 -20.33
CA LEU A 548 25.98 -13.00 -20.73
C LEU A 548 27.08 -12.05 -20.26
N ARG A 549 27.51 -12.11 -18.99
CA ARG A 549 28.52 -11.21 -18.42
C ARG A 549 29.91 -11.36 -19.04
N ARG A 550 30.23 -12.52 -19.61
CA ARG A 550 31.50 -12.71 -20.35
C ARG A 550 31.58 -11.82 -21.59
N GLU A 551 30.43 -11.52 -22.20
CA GLU A 551 30.37 -10.65 -23.38
C GLU A 551 29.92 -9.22 -23.02
N PHE A 552 29.03 -9.08 -22.05
CA PHE A 552 28.40 -7.82 -21.64
C PHE A 552 28.57 -7.58 -20.12
N PRO A 553 29.79 -7.28 -19.65
CA PRO A 553 30.06 -7.11 -18.22
C PRO A 553 29.30 -5.93 -17.57
N GLU A 554 28.84 -4.97 -18.37
CA GLU A 554 28.08 -3.79 -17.94
C GLU A 554 26.58 -4.04 -17.67
N LEU A 555 26.08 -5.25 -17.91
CA LEU A 555 24.68 -5.57 -17.66
C LEU A 555 24.35 -5.44 -16.18
N ARG A 556 23.28 -4.69 -15.90
CA ARG A 556 22.63 -4.66 -14.58
C ARG A 556 21.37 -5.51 -14.61
N ILE A 557 21.30 -6.49 -13.73
CA ILE A 557 20.21 -7.46 -13.67
C ILE A 557 19.52 -7.36 -12.30
N ILE A 558 18.23 -7.05 -12.31
CA ILE A 558 17.39 -6.98 -11.11
C ILE A 558 16.25 -7.99 -11.19
N SER A 559 15.82 -8.52 -10.04
CA SER A 559 14.85 -9.62 -10.02
C SER A 559 13.99 -9.64 -8.76
N THR A 560 12.76 -10.16 -8.91
CA THR A 560 11.86 -10.59 -7.82
C THR A 560 12.13 -12.04 -7.38
N ALA A 561 13.27 -12.63 -7.74
CA ALA A 561 13.68 -13.98 -7.31
C ALA A 561 13.56 -14.14 -5.78
N GLY A 562 13.09 -15.30 -5.34
CA GLY A 562 12.75 -15.61 -3.93
C GLY A 562 13.96 -15.81 -3.01
N ASP A 563 14.93 -14.90 -3.06
CA ASP A 563 16.11 -14.85 -2.19
C ASP A 563 16.05 -13.61 -1.29
N TYR A 564 15.61 -13.83 -0.05
CA TYR A 564 15.45 -12.76 0.95
C TYR A 564 16.75 -12.42 1.70
N SER A 565 17.85 -13.13 1.42
CA SER A 565 19.20 -12.76 1.88
C SER A 565 19.85 -11.68 1.00
N TYR A 566 19.18 -11.33 -0.10
CA TYR A 566 19.68 -10.44 -1.16
C TYR A 566 21.07 -10.87 -1.66
N GLY A 567 21.24 -12.18 -1.87
CA GLY A 567 22.47 -12.81 -2.31
C GLY A 567 23.48 -13.13 -1.21
N ALA A 568 23.25 -12.78 0.06
CA ALA A 568 24.23 -13.09 1.11
C ALA A 568 24.44 -14.60 1.31
N ASP A 569 23.37 -15.39 1.17
CA ASP A 569 23.37 -16.83 1.43
C ASP A 569 22.99 -17.65 0.19
N SER A 570 23.14 -17.08 -1.02
CA SER A 570 22.71 -17.73 -2.26
C SER A 570 23.71 -17.59 -3.40
N ILE A 571 23.67 -18.55 -4.32
CA ILE A 571 24.45 -18.53 -5.56
C ILE A 571 24.06 -17.39 -6.51
N LEU A 572 22.95 -16.68 -6.23
CA LEU A 572 22.51 -15.55 -7.04
C LEU A 572 23.35 -14.29 -6.83
N ASN A 573 24.21 -14.23 -5.80
CA ASN A 573 25.10 -13.09 -5.56
C ASN A 573 25.93 -12.70 -6.79
N GLU A 574 26.41 -13.71 -7.52
CA GLU A 574 27.24 -13.52 -8.72
C GLU A 574 26.41 -13.24 -9.99
N ALA A 575 25.10 -13.51 -9.95
CA ALA A 575 24.21 -13.32 -11.07
C ALA A 575 23.51 -11.96 -11.03
N LEU A 576 22.96 -11.57 -9.89
CA LEU A 576 22.07 -10.41 -9.77
C LEU A 576 22.80 -9.18 -9.22
N ASP A 577 22.44 -8.00 -9.71
CA ASP A 577 22.91 -6.70 -9.21
C ASP A 577 21.90 -6.06 -8.24
N GLY A 578 20.65 -6.53 -8.23
CA GLY A 578 19.68 -6.11 -7.25
C GLY A 578 18.47 -7.03 -7.08
N TRP A 579 17.82 -6.87 -5.93
CA TRP A 579 16.64 -7.64 -5.52
C TRP A 579 15.43 -6.74 -5.37
N ILE A 580 14.26 -7.29 -5.70
CA ILE A 580 12.96 -6.63 -5.57
C ILE A 580 12.06 -7.55 -4.73
N PRO A 581 12.28 -7.68 -3.41
CA PRO A 581 11.37 -8.40 -2.54
C PRO A 581 9.98 -7.75 -2.51
N GLY A 582 8.96 -8.53 -2.16
CA GLY A 582 7.67 -7.94 -1.78
C GLY A 582 7.87 -7.00 -0.58
N ILE A 583 7.12 -5.91 -0.51
CA ILE A 583 7.31 -4.85 0.49
C ILE A 583 7.27 -5.37 1.93
N SER A 584 6.51 -6.43 2.20
CA SER A 584 6.48 -7.11 3.50
C SER A 584 7.81 -7.83 3.81
N TYR A 585 8.53 -8.33 2.82
CA TYR A 585 9.81 -9.00 2.97
C TYR A 585 11.02 -8.05 2.91
N TYR A 586 10.80 -6.73 2.82
CA TYR A 586 11.90 -5.78 2.78
C TYR A 586 12.52 -5.61 4.18
N SER A 587 13.80 -5.94 4.32
CA SER A 587 14.57 -5.77 5.55
C SER A 587 15.53 -4.58 5.38
N PRO A 588 15.32 -3.45 6.08
CA PRO A 588 16.24 -2.31 5.99
C PRO A 588 17.69 -2.66 6.38
N LYS A 589 17.85 -3.57 7.35
CA LYS A 589 19.16 -4.06 7.80
C LYS A 589 19.87 -4.86 6.70
N ASP A 590 19.20 -5.84 6.12
CA ASP A 590 19.81 -6.72 5.12
C ASP A 590 20.01 -5.97 3.80
N ALA A 591 19.12 -5.01 3.49
CA ALA A 591 19.28 -4.10 2.36
C ALA A 591 20.51 -3.19 2.53
N ALA A 592 20.79 -2.69 3.74
CA ALA A 592 22.02 -1.96 4.01
C ALA A 592 23.28 -2.83 3.82
N ALA A 593 23.24 -4.10 4.25
CA ALA A 593 24.33 -5.04 4.03
C ALA A 593 24.51 -5.38 2.53
N ALA A 594 23.42 -5.51 1.77
CA ALA A 594 23.46 -5.71 0.33
C ALA A 594 24.10 -4.52 -0.41
N ARG A 595 23.77 -3.28 -0.01
CA ARG A 595 24.39 -2.07 -0.56
C ARG A 595 25.89 -1.99 -0.29
N GLN A 596 26.38 -2.49 0.84
CA GLN A 596 27.83 -2.61 1.08
C GLN A 596 28.52 -3.58 0.11
N ARG A 597 27.78 -4.56 -0.45
CA ARG A 597 28.25 -5.45 -1.52
C ARG A 597 28.05 -4.85 -2.93
N GLY A 598 27.69 -3.57 -3.04
CA GLY A 598 27.41 -2.91 -4.31
C GLY A 598 26.10 -3.32 -4.97
N LYS A 599 25.15 -3.89 -4.21
CA LYS A 599 23.85 -4.32 -4.71
C LYS A 599 22.75 -3.29 -4.46
N GLU A 600 21.73 -3.27 -5.32
CA GLU A 600 20.51 -2.48 -5.10
C GLU A 600 19.42 -3.34 -4.44
N VAL A 601 18.61 -2.75 -3.56
CA VAL A 601 17.42 -3.39 -2.99
C VAL A 601 16.22 -2.47 -3.13
N TRP A 602 15.33 -2.90 -4.02
CA TRP A 602 14.05 -2.28 -4.31
C TRP A 602 12.97 -2.93 -3.44
N TYR A 603 11.71 -2.56 -3.63
CA TYR A 603 10.60 -3.43 -3.24
C TYR A 603 9.47 -3.38 -4.24
N TYR A 604 8.55 -4.35 -4.15
CA TYR A 604 7.31 -4.31 -4.91
C TYR A 604 6.08 -4.50 -4.03
N THR A 605 4.93 -4.06 -4.53
CA THR A 605 3.63 -4.34 -3.92
C THR A 605 2.64 -4.85 -4.95
N ALA A 606 1.74 -5.73 -4.51
CA ALA A 606 0.53 -6.10 -5.25
C ALA A 606 -0.74 -5.44 -4.65
N GLY A 607 -0.58 -4.64 -3.59
CA GLY A 607 -1.66 -3.99 -2.84
C GLY A 607 -2.02 -2.61 -3.38
N MET A 608 -2.25 -1.65 -2.46
CA MET A 608 -2.82 -0.32 -2.75
C MET A 608 -4.25 -0.45 -3.28
N THR A 609 -5.04 -1.26 -2.58
CA THR A 609 -6.42 -1.56 -2.92
C THR A 609 -7.35 -0.45 -2.44
N ILE A 610 -8.57 -0.47 -2.96
CA ILE A 610 -9.63 0.48 -2.63
C ILE A 610 -10.06 0.30 -1.17
N ASP A 611 -10.08 -0.93 -0.71
CA ASP A 611 -10.74 -1.40 0.51
C ASP A 611 -9.79 -1.72 1.68
N ASN A 612 -8.48 -1.85 1.47
CA ASN A 612 -7.55 -2.31 2.50
C ASN A 612 -6.61 -1.21 3.04
N GLU A 613 -5.84 -0.54 2.18
CA GLU A 613 -4.86 0.46 2.62
C GLU A 613 -5.46 1.87 2.72
N SER A 614 -5.00 2.69 3.67
CA SER A 614 -5.32 4.13 3.68
C SER A 614 -4.56 4.85 2.56
N LEU A 615 -5.11 5.96 2.04
CA LEU A 615 -4.38 6.78 1.05
C LEU A 615 -3.09 7.36 1.64
N ALA A 616 -3.09 7.65 2.94
CA ALA A 616 -1.89 8.06 3.66
C ALA A 616 -0.79 6.98 3.59
N ASP A 617 -1.11 5.71 3.83
CA ASP A 617 -0.10 4.64 3.74
C ASP A 617 0.39 4.44 2.29
N ILE A 618 -0.50 4.57 1.30
CA ILE A 618 -0.12 4.53 -0.13
C ILE A 618 0.88 5.66 -0.44
N ARG A 619 0.58 6.91 -0.09
CA ARG A 619 1.47 8.07 -0.29
C ARG A 619 2.81 7.88 0.41
N ALA A 620 2.79 7.46 1.68
CA ALA A 620 4.00 7.19 2.44
C ALA A 620 4.88 6.10 1.82
N SER A 621 4.27 5.09 1.18
CA SER A 621 4.98 3.95 0.61
C SER A 621 5.92 4.30 -0.56
N LEU A 622 5.70 5.42 -1.26
CA LEU A 622 6.65 5.93 -2.25
C LEU A 622 7.40 7.19 -1.76
N GLY A 623 6.86 7.88 -0.75
CA GLY A 623 7.44 9.07 -0.14
C GLY A 623 8.30 8.78 1.07
N SER A 624 7.75 9.11 2.25
CA SER A 624 8.49 9.12 3.52
C SER A 624 9.08 7.76 3.89
N ARG A 625 8.31 6.66 3.71
CA ARG A 625 8.75 5.30 4.05
C ARG A 625 9.86 4.84 3.13
N ALA A 626 9.70 5.04 1.82
CA ALA A 626 10.71 4.68 0.83
C ALA A 626 12.04 5.41 1.09
N TYR A 627 11.96 6.72 1.37
CA TYR A 627 13.11 7.54 1.69
C TYR A 627 13.82 7.06 2.97
N ALA A 628 13.08 6.87 4.08
CA ALA A 628 13.65 6.42 5.35
C ALA A 628 14.28 5.02 5.25
N ALA A 629 13.64 4.11 4.51
CA ALA A 629 14.12 2.76 4.27
C ALA A 629 15.24 2.68 3.21
N ARG A 630 15.61 3.82 2.60
CA ARG A 630 16.61 3.96 1.52
C ARG A 630 16.36 3.05 0.33
N VAL A 631 15.11 2.89 -0.06
CA VAL A 631 14.70 1.97 -1.13
C VAL A 631 15.25 2.45 -2.47
N ASP A 632 15.90 1.56 -3.23
CA ASP A 632 16.57 1.94 -4.49
C ASP A 632 15.61 2.08 -5.68
N GLY A 633 14.42 1.48 -5.57
CA GLY A 633 13.30 1.66 -6.48
C GLY A 633 12.04 0.94 -6.03
N TRP A 634 10.92 1.31 -6.63
CA TRP A 634 9.59 0.77 -6.36
C TRP A 634 9.04 0.08 -7.60
N LEU A 635 8.48 -1.11 -7.43
CA LEU A 635 7.83 -1.86 -8.50
C LEU A 635 6.36 -2.12 -8.17
N VAL A 636 5.52 -2.02 -9.18
CA VAL A 636 4.20 -2.64 -9.18
C VAL A 636 4.03 -3.45 -10.46
N TRP A 637 3.52 -4.66 -10.36
CA TRP A 637 3.44 -5.60 -11.48
C TRP A 637 2.65 -5.06 -12.69
N THR A 638 1.66 -4.18 -12.47
CA THR A 638 0.94 -3.46 -13.53
C THR A 638 0.16 -2.27 -12.95
N VAL A 639 -0.20 -1.29 -13.78
CA VAL A 639 -1.09 -0.17 -13.37
C VAL A 639 -2.46 -0.22 -14.04
N SER A 640 -2.67 -1.12 -15.00
CA SER A 640 -3.83 -1.11 -15.91
C SER A 640 -4.52 -2.45 -16.07
N ARG A 641 -4.64 -3.24 -14.99
CA ARG A 641 -5.37 -4.51 -15.04
C ARG A 641 -6.89 -4.32 -15.01
N TRP A 642 -7.43 -3.88 -16.14
CA TRP A 642 -8.83 -3.49 -16.29
C TRP A 642 -9.78 -4.66 -16.62
N GLY A 643 -9.26 -5.83 -16.98
CA GLY A 643 -10.07 -7.00 -17.31
C GLY A 643 -11.06 -6.73 -18.44
N LYS A 644 -12.35 -6.95 -18.17
CA LYS A 644 -13.45 -6.74 -19.12
C LYS A 644 -14.16 -5.38 -18.96
N ASN A 645 -13.66 -4.51 -18.09
CA ASN A 645 -14.26 -3.19 -17.89
C ASN A 645 -14.34 -2.42 -19.21
N GLN A 646 -15.41 -1.64 -19.34
CA GLN A 646 -15.62 -0.71 -20.44
C GLN A 646 -15.24 0.70 -20.01
N PRO A 647 -15.01 1.62 -20.96
CA PRO A 647 -14.83 3.04 -20.63
C PRO A 647 -15.97 3.57 -19.76
N ILE A 648 -15.63 4.21 -18.65
CA ILE A 648 -16.58 4.87 -17.74
C ILE A 648 -17.19 6.05 -18.49
N SER A 649 -18.51 6.13 -18.53
CA SER A 649 -19.24 7.22 -19.20
C SER A 649 -20.33 7.84 -18.32
N THR A 650 -20.47 7.37 -17.07
CA THR A 650 -21.50 7.79 -16.12
C THR A 650 -20.90 8.11 -14.76
N VAL A 651 -21.61 8.95 -14.00
CA VAL A 651 -21.34 9.35 -12.61
C VAL A 651 -22.70 9.57 -11.91
N PRO A 652 -22.88 9.28 -10.60
CA PRO A 652 -21.89 8.82 -9.65
C PRO A 652 -21.47 7.35 -9.86
N ALA A 653 -22.42 6.45 -10.12
CA ALA A 653 -22.11 5.05 -10.37
C ALA A 653 -21.39 4.86 -11.71
N THR A 654 -20.16 4.33 -11.66
CA THR A 654 -19.30 4.21 -12.85
C THR A 654 -19.52 2.92 -13.64
N GLY A 655 -20.10 1.90 -13.01
CA GLY A 655 -20.16 0.53 -13.56
C GLY A 655 -18.80 -0.16 -13.66
N TRP A 656 -17.72 0.47 -13.17
CA TRP A 656 -16.38 -0.13 -13.17
C TRP A 656 -16.30 -1.24 -12.13
N ASN A 657 -15.93 -2.45 -12.54
CA ASN A 657 -15.67 -3.54 -11.61
C ASN A 657 -14.31 -3.30 -10.91
N PRO A 658 -14.28 -3.09 -9.59
CA PRO A 658 -13.02 -2.85 -8.88
C PRO A 658 -12.21 -4.13 -8.67
N GLU A 659 -12.79 -5.33 -8.78
CA GLU A 659 -12.07 -6.60 -8.57
C GLU A 659 -11.09 -6.86 -9.71
N SER A 660 -9.90 -6.25 -9.60
CA SER A 660 -8.85 -6.36 -10.60
C SER A 660 -8.32 -7.79 -10.61
N TYR A 661 -8.09 -8.42 -9.45
CA TYR A 661 -7.72 -9.82 -9.23
C TYR A 661 -8.73 -10.47 -8.27
N PRO A 662 -9.03 -11.79 -8.36
CA PRO A 662 -9.99 -12.44 -7.46
C PRO A 662 -9.76 -12.07 -5.98
N GLY A 663 -10.73 -11.40 -5.36
CA GLY A 663 -10.71 -10.88 -3.98
C GLY A 663 -9.79 -9.69 -3.70
N SER A 664 -9.23 -9.03 -4.71
CA SER A 664 -8.42 -7.81 -4.58
C SER A 664 -9.02 -6.69 -5.43
N ASN A 665 -9.32 -5.57 -4.78
CA ASN A 665 -10.06 -4.46 -5.38
C ASN A 665 -9.11 -3.32 -5.76
N GLY A 666 -8.80 -3.19 -7.05
CA GLY A 666 -7.96 -2.12 -7.58
C GLY A 666 -6.45 -2.37 -7.48
N GLY A 667 -5.99 -3.47 -6.86
CA GLY A 667 -4.58 -3.85 -6.87
C GLY A 667 -4.09 -4.07 -8.32
N GLY A 668 -3.07 -3.33 -8.75
CA GLY A 668 -2.63 -3.33 -10.15
C GLY A 668 -3.59 -2.62 -11.13
N SER A 669 -4.55 -1.84 -10.65
CA SER A 669 -5.49 -1.06 -11.46
C SER A 669 -5.73 0.31 -10.80
N TYR A 670 -4.82 1.25 -11.04
CA TYR A 670 -4.84 2.59 -10.42
C TYR A 670 -5.39 3.67 -11.35
N PHE A 671 -5.65 3.33 -12.60
CA PHE A 671 -6.26 4.18 -13.60
C PHE A 671 -7.46 3.46 -14.21
N CYS A 672 -8.36 4.23 -14.81
CA CYS A 672 -9.50 3.76 -15.56
C CYS A 672 -9.50 4.39 -16.96
N MET A 673 -10.32 3.84 -17.85
CA MET A 673 -10.59 4.46 -19.15
C MET A 673 -11.90 5.24 -19.06
N GLY A 674 -11.92 6.44 -19.63
CA GLY A 674 -13.09 7.29 -19.85
C GLY A 674 -13.50 7.34 -21.33
N PRO A 675 -14.53 8.12 -21.66
CA PRO A 675 -15.03 8.19 -23.03
C PRO A 675 -13.97 8.81 -23.96
N ALA A 676 -14.03 8.46 -25.25
CA ALA A 676 -13.15 8.98 -26.29
C ALA A 676 -11.64 8.84 -26.02
N GLY A 677 -11.23 7.83 -25.24
CA GLY A 677 -9.81 7.56 -24.95
C GLY A 677 -9.21 8.44 -23.86
N ARG A 678 -10.04 9.11 -23.05
CA ARG A 678 -9.58 9.88 -21.88
C ARG A 678 -9.10 8.92 -20.79
N PHE A 679 -7.91 9.15 -20.23
CA PHE A 679 -7.44 8.40 -19.07
C PHE A 679 -7.99 9.04 -17.80
N LEU A 680 -8.54 8.22 -16.90
CA LEU A 680 -9.12 8.68 -15.65
C LEU A 680 -8.24 8.18 -14.50
N PRO A 681 -7.63 9.06 -13.69
CA PRO A 681 -6.92 8.62 -12.51
C PRO A 681 -7.88 8.17 -11.42
N THR A 682 -7.37 7.42 -10.46
CA THR A 682 -8.07 7.15 -9.19
C THR A 682 -7.44 8.00 -8.09
N ILE A 683 -8.14 8.17 -6.96
CA ILE A 683 -7.54 8.80 -5.77
C ILE A 683 -6.30 8.06 -5.25
N ARG A 684 -6.16 6.76 -5.58
CA ARG A 684 -4.96 5.99 -5.27
C ARG A 684 -3.80 6.36 -6.19
N ALA A 685 -4.05 6.66 -7.46
CA ALA A 685 -3.03 7.18 -8.37
C ALA A 685 -2.56 8.59 -7.96
N GLU A 686 -3.47 9.43 -7.45
CA GLU A 686 -3.11 10.72 -6.84
C GLU A 686 -2.15 10.49 -5.65
N ALA A 687 -2.53 9.63 -4.70
CA ALA A 687 -1.68 9.29 -3.56
C ALA A 687 -0.31 8.71 -3.97
N ILE A 688 -0.24 7.90 -5.04
CA ILE A 688 1.03 7.38 -5.58
C ILE A 688 1.90 8.52 -6.11
N ARG A 689 1.35 9.42 -6.94
CA ARG A 689 2.10 10.57 -7.47
C ARG A 689 2.58 11.47 -6.35
N ASP A 690 1.70 11.81 -5.42
CA ASP A 690 2.04 12.67 -4.30
C ASP A 690 3.14 12.05 -3.43
N GLY A 691 3.18 10.71 -3.31
CA GLY A 691 4.25 9.99 -2.63
C GLY A 691 5.59 10.11 -3.36
N ILE A 692 5.59 9.98 -4.68
CA ILE A 692 6.78 10.19 -5.51
C ILE A 692 7.30 11.64 -5.38
N GLU A 693 6.39 12.61 -5.31
CA GLU A 693 6.72 14.03 -5.15
C GLU A 693 7.22 14.32 -3.72
N ASP A 694 6.61 13.76 -2.69
CA ASP A 694 7.10 13.84 -1.30
C ASP A 694 8.52 13.27 -1.16
N HIS A 695 8.86 12.18 -1.87
CA HIS A 695 10.23 11.66 -1.89
C HIS A 695 11.22 12.71 -2.40
N ALA A 696 10.83 13.52 -3.39
CA ALA A 696 11.66 14.57 -3.93
C ALA A 696 11.91 15.69 -2.91
N TYR A 697 10.93 16.01 -2.04
CA TYR A 697 11.14 16.95 -0.94
C TYR A 697 12.26 16.49 0.00
N PHE A 698 12.21 15.25 0.45
CA PHE A 698 13.23 14.71 1.36
C PHE A 698 14.61 14.63 0.68
N SER A 699 14.63 14.28 -0.61
CA SER A 699 15.86 14.24 -1.40
C SER A 699 16.49 15.62 -1.58
N LEU A 700 15.67 16.65 -1.85
CA LEU A 700 16.12 18.03 -1.93
C LEU A 700 16.62 18.54 -0.57
N LEU A 701 15.95 18.16 0.52
CA LEU A 701 16.37 18.55 1.87
C LEU A 701 17.72 17.92 2.24
N ALA A 702 17.92 16.64 1.90
CA ALA A 702 19.19 15.95 2.08
C ALA A 702 20.32 16.59 1.25
N ARG A 703 20.01 16.97 0.02
CA ARG A 703 20.95 17.69 -0.86
C ARG A 703 21.33 19.05 -0.28
N ALA A 704 20.36 19.82 0.20
CA ALA A 704 20.62 21.12 0.85
C ALA A 704 21.55 20.99 2.06
N LEU A 705 21.43 19.90 2.83
CA LEU A 705 22.37 19.58 3.91
C LEU A 705 23.77 19.27 3.39
N SER A 706 23.91 18.46 2.34
CA SER A 706 25.23 18.14 1.76
C SER A 706 25.92 19.36 1.15
N GLU A 707 25.15 20.31 0.61
CA GLU A 707 25.63 21.55 0.01
C GLU A 707 25.83 22.68 1.06
N ASN A 708 25.57 22.39 2.35
CA ASN A 708 25.66 23.35 3.45
C ASN A 708 24.84 24.64 3.25
N LEU A 709 23.64 24.54 2.68
CA LEU A 709 22.74 25.69 2.51
C LEU A 709 22.19 26.19 3.86
N GLY A 710 21.82 27.47 3.92
CA GLY A 710 21.22 28.14 5.08
C GLY A 710 22.12 28.27 6.33
N THR A 711 21.51 28.50 7.48
CA THR A 711 22.21 28.63 8.78
C THR A 711 22.42 27.26 9.45
N LEU A 712 23.32 27.20 10.44
CA LEU A 712 23.55 25.97 11.22
C LEU A 712 22.25 25.46 11.89
N GLU A 713 21.43 26.37 12.40
CA GLU A 713 20.16 26.03 13.06
C GLU A 713 19.17 25.37 12.07
N LEU A 714 19.03 25.94 10.86
CA LEU A 714 18.17 25.37 9.83
C LEU A 714 18.66 23.98 9.41
N ARG A 715 19.98 23.81 9.26
CA ARG A 715 20.57 22.50 8.95
C ARG A 715 20.34 21.48 10.07
N GLN A 716 20.42 21.88 11.33
CA GLN A 716 20.12 20.99 12.45
C GLN A 716 18.65 20.56 12.46
N LYS A 717 17.72 21.49 12.21
CA LYS A 717 16.28 21.18 12.09
C LYS A 717 16.01 20.23 10.92
N ALA A 718 16.61 20.48 9.77
CA ALA A 718 16.49 19.62 8.59
C ALA A 718 17.05 18.21 8.83
N ALA A 719 18.23 18.10 9.45
CA ALA A 719 18.82 16.81 9.81
C ALA A 719 17.93 16.03 10.80
N ALA A 720 17.41 16.71 11.83
CA ALA A 720 16.50 16.11 12.80
C ALA A 720 15.19 15.63 12.15
N LEU A 721 14.62 16.42 11.24
CA LEU A 721 13.41 16.03 10.50
C LEU A 721 13.66 14.76 9.67
N LEU A 722 14.75 14.71 8.90
CA LEU A 722 15.07 13.54 8.07
C LEU A 722 15.34 12.28 8.91
N GLN A 723 15.95 12.42 10.09
CA GLN A 723 16.18 11.31 11.02
C GLN A 723 14.90 10.81 11.69
N ALA A 724 13.90 11.66 11.86
CA ALA A 724 12.62 11.31 12.49
C ALA A 724 11.66 10.57 11.54
N ILE A 725 11.97 10.46 10.24
CA ILE A 725 11.12 9.78 9.28
C ILE A 725 11.16 8.27 9.55
N SER A 726 9.98 7.69 9.77
CA SER A 726 9.82 6.28 10.07
C SER A 726 9.84 5.41 8.79
N PRO A 727 10.60 4.30 8.76
CA PRO A 727 10.52 3.29 7.71
C PRO A 727 9.35 2.29 7.91
N GLN A 728 8.60 2.41 9.00
CA GLN A 728 7.50 1.49 9.32
C GLN A 728 6.19 1.88 8.62
N ALA A 729 5.30 0.91 8.46
CA ALA A 729 3.94 1.14 7.97
C ALA A 729 3.01 1.73 9.04
N GLY A 730 1.87 2.28 8.61
CA GLY A 730 0.83 2.76 9.53
C GLY A 730 0.97 4.23 9.92
N THR A 731 1.01 5.12 8.93
CA THR A 731 0.95 6.57 9.15
C THR A 731 -0.46 7.14 8.96
N SER A 732 -0.74 8.26 9.61
CA SER A 732 -2.01 8.99 9.46
C SER A 732 -1.86 10.16 8.48
N ALA A 733 -2.99 10.59 7.91
CA ALA A 733 -3.03 11.77 7.04
C ALA A 733 -2.52 13.04 7.75
N ASP A 734 -2.81 13.21 9.04
CA ASP A 734 -2.31 14.34 9.83
C ASP A 734 -0.79 14.36 9.96
N LYS A 735 -0.19 13.19 10.28
CA LYS A 735 1.25 13.07 10.43
C LYS A 735 1.97 13.36 9.11
N LEU A 736 1.46 12.84 8.00
CA LEU A 736 2.02 13.13 6.68
C LEU A 736 1.89 14.60 6.29
N ARG A 737 0.72 15.21 6.50
CA ARG A 737 0.51 16.64 6.24
C ARG A 737 1.48 17.51 7.03
N LEU A 738 1.65 17.21 8.32
CA LEU A 738 2.58 17.95 9.17
C LEU A 738 4.03 17.79 8.68
N LEU A 739 4.45 16.55 8.42
CA LEU A 739 5.79 16.24 7.92
C LEU A 739 6.07 16.99 6.61
N ARG A 740 5.15 16.95 5.65
CA ARG A 740 5.30 17.65 4.37
C ARG A 740 5.34 19.16 4.55
N LYS A 741 4.43 19.73 5.35
CA LYS A 741 4.43 21.17 5.64
C LYS A 741 5.74 21.63 6.25
N GLN A 742 6.26 20.89 7.23
CA GLN A 742 7.55 21.19 7.87
C GLN A 742 8.70 21.10 6.86
N THR A 743 8.71 20.05 6.03
CA THR A 743 9.74 19.84 5.00
C THR A 743 9.74 20.97 3.97
N GLY A 744 8.57 21.31 3.41
CA GLY A 744 8.44 22.42 2.46
C GLY A 744 8.81 23.77 3.06
N THR A 745 8.46 24.02 4.33
CA THR A 745 8.86 25.25 5.04
C THR A 745 10.37 25.34 5.22
N LEU A 746 11.03 24.24 5.60
CA LEU A 746 12.49 24.21 5.74
C LEU A 746 13.17 24.39 4.38
N LEU A 747 12.67 23.77 3.31
CA LEU A 747 13.20 23.98 1.96
C LEU A 747 13.08 25.42 1.49
N GLU A 748 11.94 26.06 1.76
CA GLU A 748 11.71 27.49 1.50
C GLU A 748 12.73 28.36 2.23
N GLU A 749 12.98 28.09 3.51
CA GLU A 749 13.92 28.86 4.34
C GLU A 749 15.38 28.61 3.98
N LEU A 750 15.74 27.38 3.60
CA LEU A 750 17.09 27.03 3.16
C LEU A 750 17.44 27.58 1.77
N SER A 751 16.41 27.92 0.97
CA SER A 751 16.57 28.49 -0.38
C SER A 751 16.63 30.02 -0.39
N LYS A 752 16.46 30.66 0.77
CA LYS A 752 16.70 32.11 0.99
C LYS A 752 18.17 32.32 1.37
#